data_AF-A0A1Y1MMK5-F1
#
_entry.id   AF-A0A1Y1MMK5-F1
#
_cell.length_a   1.000
_cell.length_b   1.000
_cell.length_c   1.000
_cell.angle_alpha   90.00
_cell.angle_beta   90.00
_cell.angle_gamma   90.00
#
_symmetry.space_group_name_H-M   'P 1'
#
loop_
_entity.id
_entity.type
_entity.pdbx_description
1 polymer ?
#
loop_
_entity_poly.entity_id
_entity_poly.type
_entity_poly.pdbx_seq_one_letter_code
_entity_poly.pdbx_strand_id
1 'polypeptide(L)'
;MEKKARSIRLLNIANGDETLYDELHARSAVQNKVCTPLVCLSSALNNSGKGVNKVRRNDDLLQHAQDFLDQYFTSTKKANTPEHLSRIDQVKKEIEATGTYQLTETELIYGAKLAWRNSVRCIGRIQWTRLQVFDCRSVTTTSGMFYALCGHIKYASNNGKIRSAITIFPQRTDGKHDYRIWNTQLISYAGYKQQNGKIIGDPMHVEFTELCTKLGWRGKGTPFDILPLVLSANGHDPDYFNIPKEIILEVPLKHPSFDWFEQLGLKWYSPPAVSNMMFDCGGLQFTAAPFNGWYMSAEIGCRNLCDTYRLNMLETVALAMGLDTNTTTSLWKDKAMVECNIAVLYSFQLKGVTIVDHHAASESFMKHLENETRLRRGCPADWVWIVPPMSGSATPVFHQEMAVYHLKPNYTYQEPAWKTHIWKKGAAANNSTKPKRKFRFTQIARAAKFASKLFERALSRRIKATVLYATETGKSENYAKKLCELFSYAFNAQVYSMSDYDISNIEHESLLLVVTSTFGNGEPPEIGVQFARDLYNMKVRYISQIQENNSASSISVFKMIQCDNLKKLQSKNLFGPLSNMIFAVFALGSTAYPKFAAFGKSVDSLLGELGGVRLMEVVTGDELADQDNSFKKWAPDVFKLACDTFCLDQDESVHEATSQFKPETLSNATVRFVEAKEESIEASLTNYHNTQVRIRF
;
A
#
# COMPACT_ATOMS: atom_id res chain seq x y z
N MET A 1 1.13 -24.80 -35.70
CA MET A 1 0.56 -25.45 -34.49
C MET A 1 1.59 -25.35 -33.38
N GLU A 2 1.53 -24.30 -32.56
CA GLU A 2 2.35 -24.22 -31.35
C GLU A 2 1.95 -25.34 -30.39
N LYS A 3 2.92 -26.11 -29.89
CA LYS A 3 2.67 -27.11 -28.84
C LYS A 3 2.16 -26.36 -27.61
N LYS A 4 0.85 -26.43 -27.36
CA LYS A 4 0.22 -25.92 -26.14
C LYS A 4 0.99 -26.51 -24.95
N ALA A 5 1.61 -25.66 -24.14
CA ALA A 5 2.36 -26.11 -22.97
C ALA A 5 1.43 -26.96 -22.08
N ARG A 6 1.93 -28.13 -21.64
CA ARG A 6 1.15 -29.04 -20.81
C ARG A 6 0.99 -28.44 -19.42
N SER A 7 -0.23 -28.43 -18.89
CA SER A 7 -0.48 -27.97 -17.52
C SER A 7 0.36 -28.77 -16.51
N ILE A 8 0.89 -28.08 -15.50
CA ILE A 8 1.61 -28.72 -14.39
C ILE A 8 0.59 -29.05 -13.31
N ARG A 9 0.51 -30.33 -12.95
CA ARG A 9 -0.30 -30.79 -11.83
C ARG A 9 0.45 -30.49 -10.53
N LEU A 10 -0.20 -29.80 -9.59
CA LEU A 10 0.32 -29.48 -8.26
C LEU A 10 -0.64 -30.02 -7.21
N LEU A 11 -0.13 -30.84 -6.28
CA LEU A 11 -0.90 -31.49 -5.23
C LEU A 11 -0.77 -30.75 -3.89
N ASN A 12 -1.88 -30.68 -3.15
CA ASN A 12 -1.84 -30.47 -1.72
C ASN A 12 -1.95 -31.82 -1.00
N ILE A 13 -0.88 -32.22 -0.31
CA ILE A 13 -0.76 -33.56 0.30
C ILE A 13 -1.73 -33.70 1.49
N ALA A 14 -2.03 -32.61 2.20
CA ALA A 14 -2.89 -32.65 3.38
C ALA A 14 -4.39 -32.81 3.03
N ASN A 15 -4.81 -32.29 1.87
CA ASN A 15 -6.23 -32.29 1.45
C ASN A 15 -6.62 -33.48 0.56
N GLY A 16 -5.70 -34.44 0.33
CA GLY A 16 -6.04 -35.80 -0.13
C GLY A 16 -6.81 -35.94 -1.44
N ASP A 17 -6.63 -35.04 -2.42
CA ASP A 17 -6.95 -35.15 -3.87
C ASP A 17 -7.15 -33.78 -4.54
N GLU A 18 -7.21 -32.70 -3.76
CA GLU A 18 -7.33 -31.33 -4.27
C GLU A 18 -6.11 -30.97 -5.14
N THR A 19 -6.35 -30.97 -6.45
CA THR A 19 -5.31 -30.84 -7.47
C THR A 19 -5.44 -29.48 -8.15
N LEU A 20 -4.39 -28.68 -8.08
CA LEU A 20 -4.26 -27.43 -8.84
C LEU A 20 -3.55 -27.72 -10.18
N TYR A 21 -3.94 -27.00 -11.22
CA TYR A 21 -3.30 -27.05 -12.52
C TYR A 21 -2.72 -25.69 -12.86
N ASP A 22 -1.40 -25.63 -13.03
CA ASP A 22 -0.69 -24.42 -13.43
C ASP A 22 -0.44 -24.41 -14.95
N GLU A 23 -1.05 -23.45 -15.61
CA GLU A 23 -0.86 -23.12 -17.03
C GLU A 23 -0.09 -21.80 -17.22
N LEU A 24 -0.01 -20.98 -16.17
CA LEU A 24 0.62 -19.66 -16.20
C LEU A 24 2.14 -19.75 -16.43
N HIS A 25 2.79 -20.85 -16.02
CA HIS A 25 4.21 -21.08 -16.27
C HIS A 25 4.58 -20.96 -17.76
N ALA A 26 3.66 -21.24 -18.67
CA ALA A 26 3.86 -21.13 -20.11
C ALA A 26 4.14 -19.70 -20.57
N ARG A 27 3.71 -18.69 -19.80
CA ARG A 27 3.99 -17.26 -20.06
C ARG A 27 5.36 -16.81 -19.54
N SER A 28 6.13 -17.69 -18.91
CA SER A 28 7.46 -17.33 -18.42
C SER A 28 8.42 -17.17 -19.60
N ALA A 29 8.65 -15.92 -20.00
CA ALA A 29 9.69 -15.57 -20.99
C ALA A 29 11.11 -15.90 -20.49
N VAL A 30 11.27 -16.05 -19.17
CA VAL A 30 12.52 -16.41 -18.53
C VAL A 30 12.50 -17.91 -18.27
N GLN A 31 12.97 -18.72 -19.22
CA GLN A 31 13.40 -20.07 -18.89
C GLN A 31 14.29 -19.97 -17.66
N ASN A 32 13.95 -20.69 -16.61
CA ASN A 32 14.66 -20.66 -15.34
C ASN A 32 16.05 -21.27 -15.57
N LYS A 33 16.98 -20.50 -16.15
CA LYS A 33 18.33 -20.91 -16.59
C LYS A 33 19.20 -21.43 -15.44
N VAL A 34 18.68 -21.35 -14.22
CA VAL A 34 19.31 -21.81 -12.99
C VAL A 34 19.15 -23.32 -12.86
N CYS A 35 17.99 -23.91 -13.21
CA CYS A 35 17.82 -25.36 -13.22
C CYS A 35 18.02 -25.94 -14.62
N THR A 36 18.54 -27.17 -14.69
CA THR A 36 18.64 -27.97 -15.92
C THR A 36 17.84 -29.25 -15.76
N PRO A 37 17.56 -30.01 -16.84
CA PRO A 37 16.91 -31.32 -16.72
C PRO A 37 17.66 -32.32 -15.81
N LEU A 38 18.95 -32.10 -15.55
CA LEU A 38 19.80 -32.97 -14.72
C LEU A 38 20.06 -32.41 -13.32
N VAL A 39 19.84 -31.11 -13.09
CA VAL A 39 20.25 -30.44 -11.85
C VAL A 39 19.20 -29.42 -11.42
N CYS A 40 18.69 -29.58 -10.20
CA CYS A 40 17.85 -28.58 -9.54
C CYS A 40 18.73 -27.65 -8.68
N LEU A 41 18.69 -26.35 -8.97
CA LEU A 41 19.38 -25.30 -8.21
C LEU A 41 18.40 -24.40 -7.46
N SER A 42 17.20 -24.88 -7.12
CA SER A 42 16.16 -24.09 -6.44
C SER A 42 16.57 -23.62 -5.04
N SER A 43 17.42 -24.37 -4.35
CA SER A 43 17.95 -24.01 -3.03
C SER A 43 19.07 -22.96 -3.08
N ALA A 44 19.58 -22.62 -4.28
CA ALA A 44 20.66 -21.65 -4.41
C ALA A 44 20.17 -20.22 -4.15
N LEU A 45 20.78 -19.55 -3.16
CA LEU A 45 20.59 -18.11 -2.92
C LEU A 45 21.33 -17.30 -3.98
N ASN A 46 20.82 -17.23 -5.20
CA ASN A 46 21.42 -16.43 -6.27
C ASN A 46 21.00 -14.96 -6.18
N ASN A 47 21.46 -14.27 -5.13
CA ASN A 47 21.18 -12.85 -4.89
C ASN A 47 22.14 -11.92 -5.64
N SER A 48 23.04 -12.47 -6.46
CA SER A 48 24.12 -11.70 -7.08
C SER A 48 23.65 -10.77 -8.20
N GLY A 49 22.49 -11.02 -8.81
CA GLY A 49 22.02 -10.19 -9.94
C GLY A 49 23.03 -10.13 -11.10
N LYS A 50 23.94 -11.11 -11.20
CA LYS A 50 24.99 -11.16 -12.23
C LYS A 50 24.37 -11.03 -13.62
N GLY A 51 24.75 -9.98 -14.35
CA GLY A 51 24.26 -9.69 -15.70
C GLY A 51 23.07 -8.72 -15.78
N VAL A 52 22.43 -8.37 -14.65
CA VAL A 52 21.27 -7.44 -14.58
C VAL A 52 21.69 -5.96 -14.73
N ASN A 53 22.99 -5.67 -14.66
CA ASN A 53 23.54 -4.32 -14.82
C ASN A 53 23.74 -3.86 -16.28
N LYS A 54 23.38 -4.69 -17.27
CA LYS A 54 23.51 -4.31 -18.69
C LYS A 54 22.23 -3.60 -19.15
N VAL A 55 22.42 -2.53 -19.93
CA VAL A 55 21.36 -1.85 -20.67
C VAL A 55 20.72 -2.85 -21.64
N ARG A 56 19.39 -2.83 -21.72
CA ARG A 56 18.62 -3.71 -22.61
C ARG A 56 18.77 -3.23 -24.05
N ARG A 57 18.87 -4.16 -25.00
CA ARG A 57 18.86 -3.83 -26.43
C ARG A 57 17.46 -3.39 -26.87
N ASN A 58 17.37 -2.57 -27.91
CA ASN A 58 16.09 -2.01 -28.38
C ASN A 58 15.08 -3.08 -28.77
N ASP A 59 15.49 -4.15 -29.46
CA ASP A 59 14.58 -5.24 -29.84
C ASP A 59 13.98 -5.95 -28.62
N ASP A 60 14.83 -6.25 -27.63
CA ASP A 60 14.41 -6.85 -26.36
C ASP A 60 13.53 -5.89 -25.54
N LEU A 61 13.75 -4.56 -25.66
CA LEU A 61 12.94 -3.53 -25.01
C LEU A 61 11.55 -3.43 -25.64
N LEU A 62 11.47 -3.37 -26.97
CA LEU A 62 10.19 -3.26 -27.67
C LEU A 62 9.29 -4.46 -27.42
N GLN A 63 9.84 -5.69 -27.48
CA GLN A 63 9.08 -6.90 -27.17
C GLN A 63 8.50 -6.85 -25.75
N HIS A 64 9.34 -6.50 -24.77
CA HIS A 64 8.90 -6.42 -23.38
C HIS A 64 7.87 -5.30 -23.14
N ALA A 65 7.99 -4.18 -23.86
CA ALA A 65 7.04 -3.08 -23.79
C ALA A 65 5.67 -3.52 -24.34
N GLN A 66 5.64 -4.20 -25.48
CA GLN A 66 4.41 -4.77 -26.06
C GLN A 66 3.76 -5.78 -25.12
N ASP A 67 4.50 -6.77 -24.63
CA ASP A 67 3.99 -7.78 -23.69
C ASP A 67 3.39 -7.14 -22.42
N PHE A 68 3.98 -6.04 -21.95
CA PHE A 68 3.48 -5.31 -20.78
C PHE A 68 2.21 -4.50 -21.10
N LEU A 69 2.19 -3.78 -22.22
CA LEU A 69 1.02 -3.00 -22.64
C LEU A 69 -0.18 -3.92 -22.91
N ASP A 70 0.04 -5.06 -23.57
CA ASP A 70 -1.00 -6.07 -23.78
C ASP A 70 -1.61 -6.51 -22.44
N GLN A 71 -0.78 -6.77 -21.43
CA GLN A 71 -1.25 -7.12 -20.08
C GLN A 71 -2.03 -5.98 -19.43
N TYR A 72 -1.53 -4.75 -19.51
CA TYR A 72 -2.17 -3.56 -18.95
C TYR A 72 -3.56 -3.30 -19.58
N PHE A 73 -3.64 -3.25 -20.92
CA PHE A 73 -4.88 -3.02 -21.64
C PHE A 73 -5.86 -4.20 -21.50
N THR A 74 -5.37 -5.44 -21.41
CA THR A 74 -6.22 -6.59 -21.06
C THR A 74 -6.83 -6.43 -19.67
N SER A 75 -6.04 -6.01 -18.68
CA SER A 75 -6.53 -5.85 -17.30
C SER A 75 -7.58 -4.75 -17.15
N THR A 76 -7.51 -3.72 -18.00
CA THR A 76 -8.47 -2.61 -18.05
C THR A 76 -9.61 -2.86 -19.05
N LYS A 77 -9.72 -4.08 -19.61
CA LYS A 77 -10.73 -4.48 -20.61
C LYS A 77 -10.73 -3.61 -21.87
N LYS A 78 -9.57 -3.04 -22.23
CA LYS A 78 -9.31 -2.22 -23.42
C LYS A 78 -8.35 -2.90 -24.39
N ALA A 79 -8.25 -4.22 -24.35
CA ALA A 79 -7.44 -4.97 -25.31
C ALA A 79 -7.98 -4.77 -26.73
N ASN A 80 -7.07 -4.58 -27.68
CA ASN A 80 -7.34 -4.36 -29.12
C ASN A 80 -8.21 -3.13 -29.46
N THR A 81 -8.37 -2.18 -28.54
CA THR A 81 -9.05 -0.91 -28.84
C THR A 81 -8.12 0.06 -29.60
N PRO A 82 -8.64 1.11 -30.26
CA PRO A 82 -7.80 2.12 -30.90
C PRO A 82 -6.79 2.77 -29.94
N GLU A 83 -7.16 2.96 -28.67
CA GLU A 83 -6.26 3.49 -27.64
C GLU A 83 -5.08 2.54 -27.38
N HIS A 84 -5.35 1.23 -27.31
CA HIS A 84 -4.32 0.21 -27.14
C HIS A 84 -3.32 0.22 -28.30
N LEU A 85 -3.84 0.18 -29.53
CA LEU A 85 -3.01 0.17 -30.75
C LEU A 85 -2.21 1.47 -30.90
N SER A 86 -2.83 2.61 -30.61
CA SER A 86 -2.17 3.92 -30.62
C SER A 86 -1.05 4.00 -29.58
N ARG A 87 -1.27 3.47 -28.37
CA ARG A 87 -0.22 3.46 -27.33
C ARG A 87 0.96 2.57 -27.71
N ILE A 88 0.72 1.41 -28.33
CA ILE A 88 1.80 0.55 -28.86
C ILE A 88 2.61 1.29 -29.93
N ASP A 89 1.95 1.93 -30.90
CA ASP A 89 2.62 2.69 -31.96
C ASP A 89 3.42 3.88 -31.41
N GLN A 90 2.85 4.61 -30.43
CA GLN A 90 3.55 5.69 -29.74
C GLN A 90 4.83 5.21 -29.07
N VAL A 91 4.76 4.11 -28.29
CA VAL A 91 5.93 3.56 -27.59
C VAL A 91 6.97 3.06 -28.58
N LYS A 92 6.55 2.42 -29.68
CA LYS A 92 7.46 2.00 -30.74
C LYS A 92 8.23 3.18 -31.34
N LYS A 93 7.52 4.25 -31.71
CA LYS A 93 8.13 5.49 -32.24
C LYS A 93 9.07 6.15 -31.22
N GLU A 94 8.71 6.16 -29.94
CA GLU A 94 9.55 6.73 -28.88
C GLU A 94 10.87 5.94 -28.71
N ILE A 95 10.80 4.60 -28.74
CA ILE A 95 11.98 3.72 -28.69
C ILE A 95 12.87 3.92 -29.91
N GLU A 96 12.29 3.98 -31.12
CA GLU A 96 13.03 4.22 -32.36
C GLU A 96 13.74 5.59 -32.35
N ALA A 97 13.08 6.63 -31.83
CA ALA A 97 13.62 7.98 -31.80
C ALA A 97 14.65 8.22 -30.68
N THR A 98 14.46 7.62 -29.50
CA THR A 98 15.23 7.98 -28.29
C THR A 98 16.02 6.83 -27.68
N GLY A 99 15.80 5.59 -28.14
CA GLY A 99 16.37 4.38 -27.57
C GLY A 99 15.69 3.90 -26.28
N THR A 100 14.62 4.57 -25.82
CA THR A 100 13.83 4.20 -24.65
C THR A 100 12.39 4.71 -24.78
N TYR A 101 11.53 4.47 -23.79
CA TYR A 101 10.24 5.14 -23.67
C TYR A 101 9.91 5.48 -22.21
N GLN A 102 8.82 6.23 -21.99
CA GLN A 102 8.27 6.53 -20.67
C GLN A 102 6.93 5.84 -20.42
N LEU A 103 6.80 5.23 -19.24
CA LEU A 103 5.51 4.76 -18.73
C LEU A 103 4.63 5.96 -18.33
N THR A 104 3.33 5.84 -18.54
CA THR A 104 2.36 6.73 -17.90
C THR A 104 2.31 6.45 -16.39
N GLU A 105 1.70 7.35 -15.61
CA GLU A 105 1.51 7.13 -14.18
C GLU A 105 0.66 5.88 -13.88
N THR A 106 -0.42 5.66 -14.65
CA THR A 106 -1.30 4.49 -14.48
C THR A 106 -0.58 3.18 -14.84
N GLU A 107 0.23 3.18 -15.89
CA GLU A 107 1.09 2.06 -16.27
C GLU A 107 2.13 1.76 -15.19
N LEU A 108 2.77 2.79 -14.62
CA LEU A 108 3.75 2.65 -13.54
C LEU A 108 3.12 2.01 -12.29
N ILE A 109 1.94 2.49 -11.89
CA ILE A 109 1.20 1.95 -10.74
C ILE A 109 0.82 0.50 -10.97
N TYR A 110 0.26 0.18 -12.14
CA TYR A 110 -0.10 -1.18 -12.51
C TYR A 110 1.13 -2.10 -12.49
N GLY A 111 2.23 -1.67 -13.11
CA GLY A 111 3.47 -2.43 -13.19
C GLY A 111 4.06 -2.75 -11.83
N ALA A 112 4.08 -1.79 -10.90
CA ALA A 112 4.61 -1.99 -9.56
C ALA A 112 3.78 -3.01 -8.75
N LYS A 113 2.44 -2.92 -8.83
CA LYS A 113 1.53 -3.88 -8.20
C LYS A 113 1.69 -5.29 -8.80
N LEU A 114 1.78 -5.38 -10.13
CA LEU A 114 1.95 -6.64 -10.83
C LEU A 114 3.32 -7.28 -10.53
N ALA A 115 4.39 -6.48 -10.39
CA ALA A 115 5.70 -6.98 -9.96
C ALA A 115 5.65 -7.60 -8.56
N TRP A 116 4.89 -7.02 -7.62
CA TRP A 116 4.68 -7.62 -6.31
C TRP A 116 3.88 -8.93 -6.42
N ARG A 117 2.78 -8.93 -7.19
CA ARG A 117 1.98 -10.14 -7.47
C ARG A 117 2.82 -11.28 -8.06
N ASN A 118 3.85 -10.95 -8.84
CA ASN A 118 4.77 -11.90 -9.48
C ASN A 118 5.98 -12.28 -8.60
N SER A 119 6.11 -11.73 -7.39
CA SER A 119 7.27 -11.95 -6.51
C SER A 119 7.23 -13.31 -5.83
N VAL A 120 7.91 -14.30 -6.44
CA VAL A 120 7.83 -15.72 -6.06
C VAL A 120 8.21 -16.05 -4.62
N ARG A 121 9.01 -15.20 -3.98
CA ARG A 121 9.51 -15.36 -2.60
C ARG A 121 8.70 -14.60 -1.55
N CYS A 122 7.60 -13.95 -1.94
CA CYS A 122 6.80 -13.12 -1.03
C CYS A 122 5.54 -13.88 -0.57
N ILE A 123 5.46 -14.16 0.73
CA ILE A 123 4.28 -14.79 1.35
C ILE A 123 3.09 -13.81 1.49
N GLY A 124 3.36 -12.50 1.67
CA GLY A 124 2.35 -11.46 1.87
C GLY A 124 1.60 -10.99 0.62
N ARG A 125 1.60 -11.78 -0.47
CA ARG A 125 1.09 -11.35 -1.77
C ARG A 125 -0.41 -11.15 -1.87
N ILE A 126 -1.20 -11.60 -0.89
CA ILE A 126 -2.65 -11.31 -0.91
C ILE A 126 -2.94 -9.79 -0.95
N GLN A 127 -2.00 -8.98 -0.47
CA GLN A 127 -2.11 -7.52 -0.37
C GLN A 127 -1.67 -6.78 -1.64
N TRP A 128 -1.33 -7.49 -2.73
CA TRP A 128 -0.64 -6.92 -3.90
C TRP A 128 -1.34 -5.72 -4.55
N THR A 129 -2.67 -5.59 -4.40
CA THR A 129 -3.44 -4.46 -4.92
C THR A 129 -3.34 -3.21 -4.04
N ARG A 130 -3.03 -3.37 -2.75
CA ARG A 130 -2.93 -2.33 -1.73
C ARG A 130 -1.50 -1.85 -1.58
N LEU A 131 -0.98 -1.24 -2.65
CA LEU A 131 0.35 -0.66 -2.71
C LEU A 131 0.26 0.82 -3.09
N GLN A 132 0.76 1.69 -2.22
CA GLN A 132 0.98 3.10 -2.57
C GLN A 132 2.21 3.24 -3.44
N VAL A 133 2.11 3.97 -4.55
CA VAL A 133 3.24 4.22 -5.45
C VAL A 133 3.60 5.70 -5.41
N PHE A 134 4.86 5.99 -5.11
CA PHE A 134 5.41 7.34 -5.16
C PHE A 134 6.26 7.50 -6.41
N ASP A 135 5.69 8.19 -7.41
CA ASP A 135 6.42 8.54 -8.63
C ASP A 135 7.43 9.68 -8.33
N CYS A 136 8.71 9.30 -8.31
CA CYS A 136 9.87 10.17 -8.11
C CYS A 136 10.80 10.15 -9.33
N ARG A 137 10.29 9.84 -10.53
CA ARG A 137 11.08 9.80 -11.78
C ARG A 137 11.61 11.16 -12.22
N SER A 138 11.15 12.26 -11.63
CA SER A 138 11.68 13.61 -11.85
C SER A 138 12.79 14.02 -10.88
N VAL A 139 13.12 13.19 -9.89
CA VAL A 139 14.18 13.49 -8.92
C VAL A 139 15.56 13.42 -9.58
N THR A 140 16.36 14.48 -9.41
CA THR A 140 17.68 14.60 -10.07
C THR A 140 18.88 14.56 -9.12
N THR A 141 18.67 14.61 -7.80
CA THR A 141 19.74 14.77 -6.81
C THR A 141 19.63 13.78 -5.66
N THR A 142 20.76 13.52 -5.00
CA THR A 142 20.83 12.68 -3.79
C THR A 142 20.01 13.26 -2.63
N SER A 143 19.95 14.59 -2.49
CA SER A 143 19.09 15.26 -1.52
C SER A 143 17.59 15.09 -1.84
N GLY A 144 17.21 15.19 -3.12
CA GLY A 144 15.84 14.89 -3.55
C GLY A 144 15.45 13.45 -3.28
N MET A 145 16.37 12.49 -3.51
CA MET A 145 16.16 11.10 -3.13
C MET A 145 15.96 10.97 -1.62
N PHE A 146 16.83 11.56 -0.81
CA PHE A 146 16.73 11.51 0.64
C PHE A 146 15.37 12.02 1.15
N TYR A 147 14.87 13.15 0.62
CA TYR A 147 13.56 13.67 1.02
C TYR A 147 12.41 12.74 0.64
N ALA A 148 12.43 12.19 -0.57
CA ALA A 148 11.42 11.21 -0.99
C ALA A 148 11.44 9.95 -0.09
N LEU A 149 12.62 9.49 0.32
CA LEU A 149 12.78 8.34 1.21
C LEU A 149 12.32 8.63 2.64
N CYS A 150 12.56 9.83 3.17
CA CYS A 150 11.99 10.24 4.46
C CYS A 150 10.46 10.27 4.41
N GLY A 151 9.88 10.80 3.32
CA GLY A 151 8.43 10.78 3.09
C GLY A 151 7.88 9.35 3.01
N HIS A 152 8.57 8.45 2.31
CA HIS A 152 8.24 7.03 2.26
C HIS A 152 8.20 6.41 3.66
N ILE A 153 9.26 6.60 4.45
CA ILE A 153 9.34 6.04 5.82
C ILE A 153 8.20 6.58 6.69
N LYS A 154 7.93 7.89 6.71
CA LYS A 154 6.84 8.48 7.50
C LYS A 154 5.48 7.92 7.07
N TYR A 155 5.21 7.88 5.76
CA TYR A 155 3.97 7.32 5.22
C TYR A 155 3.78 5.85 5.58
N ALA A 156 4.83 5.04 5.40
CA ALA A 156 4.79 3.62 5.61
C ALA A 156 4.67 3.26 7.10
N SER A 157 5.35 3.99 7.99
CA SER A 157 5.30 3.79 9.44
C SER A 157 3.92 4.09 10.03
N ASN A 158 3.26 5.17 9.58
CA ASN A 158 1.88 5.53 9.96
C ASN A 158 1.54 5.28 11.45
N ASN A 159 2.38 5.79 12.35
CA ASN A 159 2.21 5.63 13.80
C ASN A 159 1.97 4.18 14.26
N GLY A 160 2.58 3.21 13.59
CA GLY A 160 2.43 1.77 13.85
C GLY A 160 1.44 1.06 12.94
N LYS A 161 0.50 1.76 12.29
CA LYS A 161 -0.49 1.17 11.36
C LYS A 161 0.11 1.01 9.95
N ILE A 162 1.06 0.09 9.83
CA ILE A 162 1.97 0.00 8.67
C ILE A 162 1.21 -0.06 7.34
N ARG A 163 1.65 0.76 6.38
CA ARG A 163 1.13 0.80 5.01
C ARG A 163 2.20 0.35 4.02
N SER A 164 1.82 -0.48 3.05
CA SER A 164 2.71 -0.89 1.98
C SER A 164 2.89 0.24 0.96
N ALA A 165 4.14 0.58 0.65
CA ALA A 165 4.49 1.61 -0.32
C ALA A 165 5.71 1.21 -1.16
N ILE A 166 5.84 1.85 -2.31
CA ILE A 166 7.05 1.82 -3.16
C ILE A 166 7.36 3.23 -3.65
N THR A 167 8.64 3.61 -3.65
CA THR A 167 9.10 4.88 -4.27
C THR A 167 9.92 4.55 -5.50
N ILE A 168 9.57 5.10 -6.66
CA ILE A 168 10.24 4.76 -7.93
C ILE A 168 11.02 5.98 -8.42
N PHE A 169 12.35 5.86 -8.45
CA PHE A 169 13.27 6.87 -8.96
C PHE A 169 13.47 6.74 -10.49
N PRO A 170 14.21 7.64 -11.15
CA PRO A 170 14.39 7.57 -12.60
C PRO A 170 14.90 6.20 -13.08
N GLN A 171 14.38 5.77 -14.24
CA GLN A 171 14.85 4.54 -14.90
C GLN A 171 16.29 4.67 -15.37
N ARG A 172 16.98 3.54 -15.47
CA ARG A 172 18.28 3.43 -16.12
C ARG A 172 18.18 3.90 -17.57
N THR A 173 19.23 4.61 -17.99
CA THR A 173 19.44 5.04 -19.37
C THR A 173 20.57 4.21 -19.99
N ASP A 174 21.81 4.69 -19.89
CA ASP A 174 23.02 4.11 -20.49
C ASP A 174 23.81 3.19 -19.53
N GLY A 175 23.26 2.92 -18.35
CA GLY A 175 23.91 2.13 -17.29
C GLY A 175 25.06 2.85 -16.57
N LYS A 176 25.36 4.10 -16.94
CA LYS A 176 26.36 4.95 -16.28
C LYS A 176 25.72 6.00 -15.38
N HIS A 177 24.43 6.27 -15.57
CA HIS A 177 23.66 7.29 -14.87
C HIS A 177 22.59 6.72 -13.92
N ASP A 178 22.84 5.53 -13.37
CA ASP A 178 21.90 4.88 -12.47
C ASP A 178 21.63 5.70 -11.20
N TYR A 179 20.37 5.65 -10.75
CA TYR A 179 19.98 6.00 -9.39
C TYR A 179 20.07 4.76 -8.54
N ARG A 180 20.77 4.81 -7.40
CA ARG A 180 20.95 3.66 -6.50
C ARG A 180 20.82 4.08 -5.06
N ILE A 181 20.15 3.22 -4.29
CA ILE A 181 20.22 3.19 -2.83
C ILE A 181 21.16 2.05 -2.50
N TRP A 182 22.28 2.36 -1.84
CA TRP A 182 23.31 1.36 -1.59
C TRP A 182 22.90 0.45 -0.44
N ASN A 183 22.11 0.95 0.50
CA ASN A 183 21.55 0.16 1.59
C ASN A 183 20.72 -1.02 1.08
N THR A 184 20.80 -2.15 1.78
CA THR A 184 19.95 -3.32 1.51
C THR A 184 18.49 -3.09 1.91
N GLN A 185 18.29 -2.37 3.02
CA GLN A 185 17.00 -1.88 3.49
C GLN A 185 17.11 -0.39 3.85
N LEU A 186 16.01 0.36 3.80
CA LEU A 186 16.02 1.79 4.16
C LEU A 186 16.42 2.02 5.62
N ILE A 187 15.99 1.13 6.52
CA ILE A 187 16.36 1.15 7.93
C ILE A 187 17.08 -0.16 8.24
N SER A 188 18.24 -0.08 8.88
CA SER A 188 19.04 -1.22 9.31
C SER A 188 19.98 -0.80 10.45
N TYR A 189 20.34 -1.73 11.32
CA TYR A 189 21.32 -1.48 12.37
C TYR A 189 22.76 -1.68 11.89
N ALA A 190 23.69 -0.91 12.41
CA ALA A 190 25.10 -1.05 12.11
C ALA A 190 25.71 -2.30 12.79
N GLY A 191 26.84 -2.76 12.24
CA GLY A 191 27.67 -3.82 12.81
C GLY A 191 29.11 -3.35 12.92
N TYR A 192 29.70 -3.44 14.11
CA TYR A 192 31.05 -2.97 14.40
C TYR A 192 31.95 -4.12 14.84
N LYS A 193 32.94 -4.45 14.01
CA LYS A 193 33.97 -5.41 14.38
C LYS A 193 34.98 -4.77 15.33
N GLN A 194 35.11 -5.32 16.53
CA GLN A 194 36.08 -4.90 17.54
C GLN A 194 37.45 -5.53 17.30
N GLN A 195 38.49 -4.99 17.93
CA GLN A 195 39.87 -5.50 17.81
C GLN A 195 40.02 -6.95 18.28
N ASN A 196 39.27 -7.36 19.30
CA ASN A 196 39.25 -8.73 19.83
C ASN A 196 38.39 -9.70 18.99
N GLY A 197 37.89 -9.29 17.82
CA GLY A 197 37.04 -10.10 16.95
C GLY A 197 35.55 -10.12 17.33
N LYS A 198 35.16 -9.62 18.51
CA LYS A 198 33.74 -9.47 18.89
C LYS A 198 33.04 -8.48 17.96
N ILE A 199 31.78 -8.71 17.66
CA ILE A 199 30.95 -7.79 16.89
C ILE A 199 29.93 -7.13 17.81
N ILE A 200 29.78 -5.81 17.70
CA ILE A 200 28.70 -5.04 18.34
C ILE A 200 27.67 -4.68 17.29
N GLY A 201 26.39 -4.90 17.57
CA GLY A 201 25.30 -4.65 16.62
C GLY A 201 25.09 -5.83 15.68
N ASP A 202 24.72 -5.57 14.43
CA ASP A 202 24.32 -6.60 13.48
C ASP A 202 25.50 -7.09 12.61
N PRO A 203 25.97 -8.35 12.77
CA PRO A 203 27.09 -8.86 11.99
C PRO A 203 26.87 -8.88 10.47
N MET A 204 25.61 -8.98 10.02
CA MET A 204 25.27 -8.94 8.59
C MET A 204 25.65 -7.60 7.94
N HIS A 205 25.82 -6.54 8.74
CA HIS A 205 26.05 -5.19 8.25
C HIS A 205 27.46 -4.67 8.51
N VAL A 206 28.40 -5.51 8.94
CA VAL A 206 29.80 -5.09 9.17
C VAL A 206 30.44 -4.49 7.91
N GLU A 207 30.40 -5.18 6.76
CA GLU A 207 30.99 -4.69 5.51
C GLU A 207 30.42 -3.31 5.12
N PHE A 208 29.10 -3.16 5.23
CA PHE A 208 28.43 -1.92 4.85
C PHE A 208 28.66 -0.79 5.87
N THR A 209 28.76 -1.11 7.17
CA THR A 209 29.13 -0.15 8.23
C THR A 209 30.55 0.39 8.01
N GLU A 210 31.49 -0.48 7.63
CA GLU A 210 32.85 -0.08 7.28
C GLU A 210 32.87 0.85 6.06
N LEU A 211 32.06 0.56 5.04
CA LEU A 211 31.89 1.43 3.88
C LEU A 211 31.34 2.81 4.30
N CYS A 212 30.30 2.87 5.12
CA CYS A 212 29.76 4.12 5.66
C CYS A 212 30.85 4.89 6.43
N THR A 213 31.66 4.19 7.22
CA THR A 213 32.76 4.78 8.00
C THR A 213 33.85 5.36 7.11
N LYS A 214 34.19 4.69 6.00
CA LYS A 214 35.13 5.17 4.96
C LYS A 214 34.60 6.42 4.24
N LEU A 215 33.28 6.51 4.03
CA LEU A 215 32.61 7.71 3.49
C LEU A 215 32.61 8.89 4.46
N GLY A 216 32.89 8.65 5.74
CA GLY A 216 33.00 9.68 6.78
C GLY A 216 31.89 9.65 7.83
N TRP A 217 30.94 8.72 7.72
CA TRP A 217 29.94 8.49 8.76
C TRP A 217 30.61 8.00 10.05
N ARG A 218 30.04 8.37 11.20
CA ARG A 218 30.48 7.95 12.52
C ARG A 218 29.25 7.59 13.33
N GLY A 219 29.07 6.29 13.58
CA GLY A 219 28.07 5.80 14.51
C GLY A 219 28.50 5.99 15.96
N LYS A 220 27.62 5.62 16.89
CA LYS A 220 27.88 5.73 18.34
C LYS A 220 28.59 4.49 18.90
N GLY A 221 28.66 3.40 18.14
CA GLY A 221 29.20 2.11 18.57
C GLY A 221 28.23 1.32 19.45
N THR A 222 26.92 1.53 19.33
CA THR A 222 25.90 0.78 20.10
C THR A 222 25.33 -0.39 19.32
N PRO A 223 24.71 -1.40 19.99
CA PRO A 223 24.10 -2.54 19.32
C PRO A 223 22.97 -2.19 18.32
N PHE A 224 22.37 -1.00 18.45
CA PHE A 224 21.21 -0.59 17.67
C PHE A 224 21.39 0.81 17.06
N ASP A 225 22.58 1.09 16.55
CA ASP A 225 22.83 2.30 15.78
C ASP A 225 22.21 2.19 14.39
N ILE A 226 21.34 3.13 14.03
CA ILE A 226 20.75 3.18 12.69
C ILE A 226 21.80 3.63 11.67
N LEU A 227 22.00 2.84 10.62
CA LEU A 227 22.87 3.17 9.49
C LEU A 227 22.35 4.40 8.72
N PRO A 228 23.25 5.21 8.11
CA PRO A 228 22.84 6.29 7.24
C PRO A 228 22.31 5.72 5.91
N LEU A 229 21.48 6.49 5.21
CA LEU A 229 21.17 6.22 3.81
C LEU A 229 22.36 6.64 2.95
N VAL A 230 22.87 5.74 2.10
CA VAL A 230 23.94 5.99 1.14
C VAL A 230 23.34 5.98 -0.26
N LEU A 231 23.34 7.13 -0.92
CA LEU A 231 22.54 7.40 -2.11
C LEU A 231 23.43 7.93 -3.25
N SER A 232 23.26 7.38 -4.45
CA SER A 232 23.85 7.93 -5.68
C SER A 232 22.75 8.28 -6.67
N ALA A 233 22.79 9.51 -7.18
CA ALA A 233 21.89 10.01 -8.21
C ALA A 233 22.65 10.22 -9.51
N ASN A 234 22.04 9.84 -10.65
CA ASN A 234 22.60 10.08 -11.98
C ASN A 234 24.05 9.58 -12.15
N GLY A 235 24.39 8.45 -11.52
CA GLY A 235 25.75 7.86 -11.59
C GLY A 235 26.87 8.67 -10.94
N HIS A 236 26.56 9.68 -10.12
CA HIS A 236 27.56 10.37 -9.32
C HIS A 236 28.01 9.53 -8.12
N ASP A 237 29.19 9.86 -7.56
CA ASP A 237 29.65 9.28 -6.30
C ASP A 237 28.57 9.45 -5.21
N PRO A 238 28.42 8.48 -4.30
CA PRO A 238 27.35 8.53 -3.32
C PRO A 238 27.56 9.61 -2.25
N ASP A 239 26.46 10.20 -1.81
CA ASP A 239 26.37 10.95 -0.56
C ASP A 239 25.75 10.06 0.53
N TYR A 240 25.99 10.39 1.81
CA TYR A 240 25.31 9.73 2.93
C TYR A 240 24.48 10.73 3.75
N PHE A 241 23.34 10.26 4.27
CA PHE A 241 22.39 11.06 5.03
C PHE A 241 21.93 10.29 6.26
N ASN A 242 21.97 10.93 7.43
CA ASN A 242 21.36 10.36 8.63
C ASN A 242 19.83 10.47 8.53
N ILE A 243 19.13 9.38 8.80
CA ILE A 243 17.68 9.37 8.89
C ILE A 243 17.27 10.14 10.16
N PRO A 244 16.33 11.10 10.08
CA PRO A 244 15.82 11.79 11.26
C PRO A 244 15.20 10.78 12.25
N LYS A 245 15.50 10.91 13.55
CA LYS A 245 15.06 9.91 14.55
C LYS A 245 13.56 9.90 14.73
N GLU A 246 12.91 11.03 14.53
CA GLU A 246 11.48 11.24 14.68
C GLU A 246 10.62 10.42 13.71
N ILE A 247 11.18 9.97 12.58
CA ILE A 247 10.47 9.12 11.61
C ILE A 247 10.81 7.64 11.75
N ILE A 248 11.73 7.29 12.65
CA ILE A 248 12.15 5.91 12.89
C ILE A 248 11.28 5.34 14.01
N LEU A 249 10.44 4.37 13.66
CA LEU A 249 9.68 3.61 14.64
C LEU A 249 10.48 2.37 15.06
N GLU A 250 10.86 2.31 16.34
CA GLU A 250 11.48 1.12 16.95
C GLU A 250 10.54 0.52 18.01
N VAL A 251 10.49 -0.81 18.08
CA VAL A 251 9.73 -1.59 19.06
C VAL A 251 10.71 -2.24 20.04
N PRO A 252 10.78 -1.77 21.31
CA PRO A 252 11.47 -2.48 22.38
C PRO A 252 10.80 -3.84 22.62
N LEU A 253 11.61 -4.90 22.77
CA LEU A 253 11.10 -6.25 22.93
C LEU A 253 10.93 -6.61 24.40
N LYS A 254 9.74 -7.10 24.74
CA LYS A 254 9.30 -7.62 26.03
C LYS A 254 8.67 -8.99 25.83
N HIS A 255 8.64 -9.79 26.89
CA HIS A 255 7.95 -11.07 26.90
C HIS A 255 6.73 -11.01 27.83
N PRO A 256 5.59 -11.63 27.48
CA PRO A 256 4.39 -11.62 28.33
C PRO A 256 4.56 -12.39 29.65
N SER A 257 5.53 -13.31 29.71
CA SER A 257 5.73 -14.20 30.88
C SER A 257 7.14 -14.14 31.48
N PHE A 258 8.08 -13.46 30.81
CA PHE A 258 9.48 -13.43 31.23
C PHE A 258 9.95 -11.99 31.38
N ASP A 259 9.83 -11.44 32.59
CA ASP A 259 10.21 -10.05 32.88
C ASP A 259 11.68 -9.75 32.57
N TRP A 260 12.56 -10.76 32.71
CA TRP A 260 13.98 -10.64 32.38
C TRP A 260 14.23 -10.38 30.88
N PHE A 261 13.28 -10.68 29.99
CA PHE A 261 13.48 -10.50 28.56
C PHE A 261 13.66 -9.01 28.19
N GLU A 262 12.96 -8.10 28.85
CA GLU A 262 13.13 -6.66 28.66
C GLU A 262 14.54 -6.19 29.04
N GLN A 263 15.17 -6.85 30.01
CA GLN A 263 16.52 -6.54 30.49
C GLN A 263 17.60 -6.86 29.47
N LEU A 264 17.31 -7.70 28.45
CA LEU A 264 18.20 -7.92 27.32
C LEU A 264 18.37 -6.67 26.44
N GLY A 265 17.50 -5.66 26.59
CA GLY A 265 17.59 -4.39 25.87
C GLY A 265 17.37 -4.52 24.36
N LEU A 266 16.75 -5.62 23.91
CA LEU A 266 16.49 -5.88 22.51
C LEU A 266 15.42 -4.94 21.96
N LYS A 267 15.58 -4.51 20.70
CA LYS A 267 14.57 -3.75 19.97
C LYS A 267 14.70 -3.97 18.47
N TRP A 268 13.63 -3.75 17.72
CA TRP A 268 13.65 -3.83 16.26
C TRP A 268 12.89 -2.68 15.60
N TYR A 269 13.34 -2.21 14.44
CA TYR A 269 12.67 -1.15 13.70
C TYR A 269 11.47 -1.67 12.92
N SER A 270 10.56 -0.78 12.52
CA SER A 270 9.43 -1.03 11.63
C SER A 270 9.16 0.22 10.78
N PRO A 271 8.78 0.12 9.49
CA PRO A 271 8.52 -1.09 8.70
C PRO A 271 9.78 -1.73 8.06
N PRO A 272 9.70 -2.99 7.57
CA PRO A 272 10.72 -3.59 6.71
C PRO A 272 10.65 -3.01 5.30
N ALA A 273 11.67 -2.26 4.89
CA ALA A 273 11.71 -1.61 3.59
C ALA A 273 12.94 -2.04 2.78
N VAL A 274 12.76 -2.96 1.81
CA VAL A 274 13.81 -3.42 0.89
C VAL A 274 14.19 -2.29 -0.07
N SER A 275 15.48 -2.03 -0.28
CA SER A 275 15.94 -0.87 -1.05
C SER A 275 16.95 -1.15 -2.15
N ASN A 276 17.50 -2.36 -2.24
CA ASN A 276 18.55 -2.71 -3.21
C ASN A 276 18.07 -3.51 -4.43
N MET A 277 16.77 -3.79 -4.55
CA MET A 277 16.20 -4.50 -5.69
C MET A 277 15.89 -3.53 -6.85
N MET A 278 15.94 -4.06 -8.08
CA MET A 278 15.51 -3.38 -9.31
C MET A 278 14.05 -3.68 -9.57
N PHE A 279 13.28 -2.68 -9.97
CA PHE A 279 11.95 -2.87 -10.55
C PHE A 279 12.08 -2.94 -12.08
N ASP A 280 11.73 -4.08 -12.68
CA ASP A 280 11.76 -4.29 -14.13
C ASP A 280 10.32 -4.32 -14.67
N CYS A 281 9.99 -3.39 -15.56
CA CYS A 281 8.64 -3.18 -16.07
C CYS A 281 8.65 -2.74 -17.53
N GLY A 282 7.98 -3.50 -18.40
CA GLY A 282 7.92 -3.18 -19.84
C GLY A 282 9.30 -3.09 -20.51
N GLY A 283 10.30 -3.78 -19.95
CA GLY A 283 11.68 -3.73 -20.41
C GLY A 283 12.50 -2.58 -19.80
N LEU A 284 11.86 -1.58 -19.20
CA LEU A 284 12.52 -0.53 -18.44
C LEU A 284 13.08 -1.07 -17.12
N GLN A 285 14.20 -0.49 -16.68
CA GLN A 285 14.95 -0.91 -15.50
C GLN A 285 15.03 0.23 -14.48
N PHE A 286 14.29 0.14 -13.38
CA PHE A 286 14.32 1.12 -12.30
C PHE A 286 15.24 0.61 -11.19
N THR A 287 16.47 1.11 -11.15
CA THR A 287 17.56 0.59 -10.30
C THR A 287 17.50 1.07 -8.84
N ALA A 288 16.63 2.04 -8.54
CA ALA A 288 16.27 2.47 -7.20
C ALA A 288 14.74 2.50 -7.09
N ALA A 289 14.18 1.45 -6.48
CA ALA A 289 12.74 1.33 -6.30
C ALA A 289 12.43 0.71 -4.91
N PRO A 290 12.77 1.38 -3.79
CA PRO A 290 12.55 0.80 -2.47
C PRO A 290 11.07 0.61 -2.17
N PHE A 291 10.74 -0.50 -1.52
CA PHE A 291 9.38 -0.85 -1.15
C PHE A 291 9.31 -1.49 0.23
N ASN A 292 8.16 -1.38 0.88
CA ASN A 292 7.90 -1.97 2.18
C ASN A 292 6.55 -2.71 2.21
N GLY A 293 6.47 -3.66 3.14
CA GLY A 293 5.23 -4.18 3.69
C GLY A 293 5.26 -4.03 5.21
N TRP A 294 4.76 -5.03 5.92
CA TRP A 294 4.97 -5.21 7.36
C TRP A 294 5.66 -6.54 7.64
N TYR A 295 6.24 -6.68 8.83
CA TYR A 295 6.95 -7.89 9.23
C TYR A 295 6.01 -9.08 9.43
N MET A 296 6.50 -10.25 9.05
CA MET A 296 6.13 -11.53 9.67
C MET A 296 7.03 -11.76 10.89
N SER A 297 6.48 -12.20 12.02
CA SER A 297 7.24 -12.30 13.28
C SER A 297 8.52 -13.13 13.18
N ALA A 298 8.48 -14.23 12.40
CA ALA A 298 9.60 -15.13 12.20
C ALA A 298 10.81 -14.46 11.48
N GLU A 299 10.60 -13.36 10.74
CA GLU A 299 11.71 -12.58 10.19
C GLU A 299 12.56 -11.97 11.31
N ILE A 300 11.92 -11.48 12.37
CA ILE A 300 12.63 -10.92 13.52
C ILE A 300 13.03 -12.03 14.48
N GLY A 301 12.05 -12.80 14.98
CA GLY A 301 12.24 -13.80 16.05
C GLY A 301 13.20 -14.91 15.65
N CYS A 302 13.06 -15.50 14.46
CA CYS A 302 13.95 -16.56 14.00
C CYS A 302 15.21 -15.97 13.35
N ARG A 303 15.06 -15.10 12.35
CA ARG A 303 16.21 -14.73 11.51
C ARG A 303 17.06 -13.65 12.16
N ASN A 304 16.48 -12.51 12.55
CA ASN A 304 17.26 -11.39 13.07
C ASN A 304 17.82 -11.65 14.48
N LEU A 305 17.02 -12.24 15.37
CA LEU A 305 17.45 -12.54 16.74
C LEU A 305 18.26 -13.84 16.81
N CYS A 306 17.84 -14.92 16.14
CA CYS A 306 18.35 -16.26 16.42
C CYS A 306 19.39 -16.81 15.42
N ASP A 307 19.52 -16.27 14.20
CA ASP A 307 20.56 -16.74 13.28
C ASP A 307 21.96 -16.48 13.88
N THR A 308 22.85 -17.47 13.76
CA THR A 308 24.21 -17.44 14.34
C THR A 308 25.11 -16.37 13.73
N TYR A 309 24.81 -15.93 12.51
CA TYR A 309 25.49 -14.84 11.81
C TYR A 309 24.76 -13.50 11.94
N ARG A 310 23.76 -13.41 12.84
CA ARG A 310 22.99 -12.21 13.19
C ARG A 310 23.19 -11.91 14.68
N LEU A 311 22.13 -11.63 15.45
CA LEU A 311 22.28 -11.33 16.88
C LEU A 311 22.57 -12.57 17.75
N ASN A 312 22.34 -13.78 17.23
CA ASN A 312 22.68 -15.06 17.86
C ASN A 312 22.19 -15.20 19.33
N MET A 313 20.91 -14.90 19.57
CA MET A 313 20.34 -14.81 20.92
C MET A 313 19.86 -16.14 21.54
N LEU A 314 19.87 -17.25 20.79
CA LEU A 314 19.27 -18.52 21.24
C LEU A 314 19.82 -19.00 22.58
N GLU A 315 21.15 -19.06 22.71
CA GLU A 315 21.80 -19.56 23.92
C GLU A 315 21.55 -18.62 25.11
N THR A 316 21.62 -17.30 24.90
CA THR A 316 21.32 -16.30 25.94
C THR A 316 19.90 -16.45 26.47
N VAL A 317 18.92 -16.60 25.58
CA VAL A 317 17.51 -16.78 25.94
C VAL A 317 17.31 -18.11 26.65
N ALA A 318 17.91 -19.20 26.16
CA ALA A 318 17.79 -20.53 26.77
C ALA A 318 18.37 -20.59 28.19
N LEU A 319 19.53 -19.97 28.43
CA LEU A 319 20.13 -19.88 29.75
C LEU A 319 19.26 -19.07 30.72
N ALA A 320 18.68 -17.95 30.26
CA ALA A 320 17.77 -17.15 31.08
C ALA A 320 16.45 -17.86 31.39
N MET A 321 16.02 -18.80 30.53
CA MET A 321 14.91 -19.71 30.79
C MET A 321 15.26 -20.89 31.72
N GLY A 322 16.53 -21.08 32.08
CA GLY A 322 16.99 -22.22 32.88
C GLY A 322 17.00 -23.55 32.11
N LEU A 323 17.11 -23.52 30.78
CA LEU A 323 17.18 -24.73 29.95
C LEU A 323 18.58 -25.33 29.94
N ASP A 324 18.68 -26.65 29.87
CA ASP A 324 19.96 -27.34 29.66
C ASP A 324 20.43 -27.17 28.20
N THR A 325 21.43 -26.32 28.01
CA THR A 325 22.05 -26.02 26.70
C THR A 325 23.15 -27.00 26.30
N ASN A 326 23.55 -27.93 27.20
CA ASN A 326 24.68 -28.84 26.95
C ASN A 326 24.32 -30.02 26.04
N THR A 327 23.03 -30.32 25.87
CA THR A 327 22.55 -31.41 25.00
C THR A 327 21.49 -30.91 24.02
N THR A 328 21.56 -31.35 22.77
CA THR A 328 20.53 -31.03 21.77
C THR A 328 19.21 -31.78 22.00
N THR A 329 19.22 -32.88 22.78
CA THR A 329 18.02 -33.68 23.06
C THR A 329 17.02 -32.98 23.97
N SER A 330 17.42 -31.94 24.70
CA SER A 330 16.52 -31.11 25.51
C SER A 330 15.61 -30.20 24.66
N LEU A 331 15.91 -30.08 23.36
CA LEU A 331 15.27 -29.19 22.39
C LEU A 331 15.29 -27.73 22.86
N TRP A 332 16.37 -27.31 23.53
CA TRP A 332 16.49 -25.98 24.10
C TRP A 332 16.45 -24.87 23.04
N LYS A 333 16.99 -25.12 21.84
CA LYS A 333 16.98 -24.16 20.72
C LYS A 333 15.56 -23.92 20.24
N ASP A 334 14.77 -24.97 20.08
CA ASP A 334 13.38 -24.91 19.65
C ASP A 334 12.54 -24.11 20.65
N LYS A 335 12.67 -24.44 21.95
CA LYS A 335 12.00 -23.71 23.04
C LYS A 335 12.37 -22.23 23.05
N ALA A 336 13.67 -21.91 23.05
CA ALA A 336 14.13 -20.52 23.05
C ALA A 336 13.68 -19.73 21.81
N MET A 337 13.66 -20.38 20.64
CA MET A 337 13.21 -19.74 19.39
C MET A 337 11.71 -19.41 19.41
N VAL A 338 10.88 -20.30 20.00
CA VAL A 338 9.45 -20.05 20.21
C VAL A 338 9.25 -18.82 21.09
N GLU A 339 9.91 -18.75 22.24
CA GLU A 339 9.79 -17.61 23.16
C GLU A 339 10.29 -16.29 22.54
N CYS A 340 11.33 -16.33 21.70
CA CYS A 340 11.76 -15.16 20.92
C CYS A 340 10.66 -14.64 19.99
N ASN A 341 9.90 -15.54 19.34
CA ASN A 341 8.80 -15.16 18.46
C ASN A 341 7.58 -14.63 19.25
N ILE A 342 7.29 -15.22 20.41
CA ILE A 342 6.26 -14.73 21.34
C ILE A 342 6.59 -13.31 21.80
N ALA A 343 7.84 -13.05 22.22
CA ALA A 343 8.30 -11.72 22.61
C ALA A 343 8.08 -10.69 21.48
N VAL A 344 8.46 -11.03 20.24
CA VAL A 344 8.30 -10.16 19.08
C VAL A 344 6.83 -9.82 18.84
N LEU A 345 5.96 -10.84 18.74
CA LEU A 345 4.53 -10.63 18.50
C LEU A 345 3.89 -9.78 19.61
N TYR A 346 4.13 -10.15 20.86
CA TYR A 346 3.60 -9.44 22.03
C TYR A 346 4.01 -7.97 22.04
N SER A 347 5.29 -7.70 21.78
CA SER A 347 5.83 -6.34 21.82
C SER A 347 5.26 -5.43 20.73
N PHE A 348 5.12 -5.96 19.52
CA PHE A 348 4.52 -5.23 18.40
C PHE A 348 3.04 -4.95 18.67
N GLN A 349 2.29 -5.95 19.14
CA GLN A 349 0.88 -5.80 19.49
C GLN A 349 0.67 -4.80 20.64
N LEU A 350 1.47 -4.90 21.70
CA LEU A 350 1.43 -3.98 22.85
C LEU A 350 1.66 -2.53 22.42
N LYS A 351 2.55 -2.30 21.44
CA LYS A 351 2.84 -0.98 20.89
C LYS A 351 1.87 -0.53 19.79
N GLY A 352 0.90 -1.36 19.41
CA GLY A 352 -0.04 -1.07 18.32
C GLY A 352 0.62 -1.03 16.94
N VAL A 353 1.73 -1.75 16.74
CA VAL A 353 2.45 -1.83 15.47
C VAL A 353 2.03 -3.06 14.69
N THR A 354 1.67 -2.89 13.42
CA THR A 354 1.24 -3.98 12.54
C THR A 354 2.35 -5.03 12.38
N ILE A 355 1.98 -6.27 12.66
CA ILE A 355 2.79 -7.48 12.49
C ILE A 355 1.84 -8.65 12.19
N VAL A 356 2.34 -9.70 11.55
CA VAL A 356 1.59 -10.95 11.34
C VAL A 356 2.42 -12.13 11.84
N ASP A 357 1.77 -13.13 12.42
CA ASP A 357 2.43 -14.40 12.73
C ASP A 357 2.53 -15.29 11.48
N HIS A 358 3.40 -16.29 11.54
CA HIS A 358 3.69 -17.13 10.37
C HIS A 358 2.58 -18.15 10.04
N HIS A 359 1.68 -18.48 10.97
CA HIS A 359 0.53 -19.33 10.68
C HIS A 359 -0.52 -18.54 9.87
N ALA A 360 -0.92 -17.37 10.36
CA ALA A 360 -1.85 -16.50 9.66
C ALA A 360 -1.32 -16.06 8.28
N ALA A 361 -0.02 -15.76 8.17
CA ALA A 361 0.60 -15.44 6.88
C ALA A 361 0.53 -16.61 5.90
N SER A 362 0.75 -17.85 6.38
CA SER A 362 0.68 -19.06 5.56
C SER A 362 -0.74 -19.37 5.08
N GLU A 363 -1.75 -19.26 5.95
CA GLU A 363 -3.15 -19.42 5.58
C GLU A 363 -3.58 -18.36 4.56
N SER A 364 -3.17 -17.12 4.77
CA SER A 364 -3.43 -16.02 3.85
C SER A 364 -2.80 -16.26 2.47
N PHE A 365 -1.58 -16.81 2.44
CA PHE A 365 -0.92 -17.18 1.20
C PHE A 365 -1.65 -18.31 0.46
N MET A 366 -2.15 -19.32 1.16
CA MET A 366 -2.96 -20.38 0.53
C MET A 366 -4.21 -19.80 -0.14
N LYS A 367 -4.89 -18.84 0.52
CA LYS A 367 -6.02 -18.15 -0.11
C LYS A 367 -5.62 -17.33 -1.34
N HIS A 368 -4.45 -16.70 -1.30
CA HIS A 368 -3.89 -16.05 -2.47
C HIS A 368 -3.63 -17.06 -3.61
N LEU A 369 -2.97 -18.19 -3.32
CA LEU A 369 -2.68 -19.25 -4.28
C LEU A 369 -3.95 -19.76 -4.99
N GLU A 370 -5.00 -20.05 -4.23
CA GLU A 370 -6.31 -20.46 -4.76
C GLU A 370 -6.89 -19.39 -5.70
N ASN A 371 -6.90 -18.14 -5.26
CA ASN A 371 -7.42 -17.02 -6.04
C ASN A 371 -6.63 -16.83 -7.35
N GLU A 372 -5.31 -16.92 -7.31
CA GLU A 372 -4.44 -16.77 -8.47
C GLU A 372 -4.61 -17.91 -9.47
N THR A 373 -4.72 -19.15 -8.96
CA THR A 373 -5.00 -20.32 -9.79
C THR A 373 -6.35 -20.19 -10.49
N ARG A 374 -7.37 -19.68 -9.79
CA ARG A 374 -8.69 -19.41 -10.38
C ARG A 374 -8.66 -18.28 -11.41
N LEU A 375 -8.03 -17.16 -11.08
CA LEU A 375 -8.09 -15.93 -11.88
C LEU A 375 -7.18 -15.95 -13.11
N ARG A 376 -5.99 -16.55 -12.99
CA ARG A 376 -4.97 -16.54 -14.06
C ARG A 376 -4.28 -17.88 -14.28
N ARG A 377 -4.85 -18.97 -13.78
CA ARG A 377 -4.38 -20.35 -14.00
C ARG A 377 -2.95 -20.60 -13.55
N GLY A 378 -2.52 -19.96 -12.46
CA GLY A 378 -1.25 -20.28 -11.81
C GLY A 378 -0.77 -19.21 -10.85
N CYS A 379 0.23 -19.58 -10.05
CA CYS A 379 0.84 -18.71 -9.07
C CYS A 379 2.30 -19.10 -8.85
N PRO A 380 3.27 -18.34 -9.37
CA PRO A 380 4.67 -18.69 -9.21
C PRO A 380 5.07 -18.54 -7.74
N ALA A 381 5.62 -19.59 -7.13
CA ALA A 381 5.95 -19.58 -5.71
C ALA A 381 7.18 -20.44 -5.43
N ASP A 382 8.15 -19.85 -4.72
CA ASP A 382 9.39 -20.50 -4.28
C ASP A 382 9.18 -21.11 -2.89
N TRP A 383 8.86 -22.41 -2.86
CA TRP A 383 8.53 -23.15 -1.63
C TRP A 383 9.60 -22.97 -0.53
N VAL A 384 10.88 -22.91 -0.92
CA VAL A 384 12.03 -22.73 0.01
C VAL A 384 11.93 -21.40 0.78
N TRP A 385 11.29 -20.38 0.19
CA TRP A 385 11.10 -19.07 0.80
C TRP A 385 9.70 -18.87 1.40
N ILE A 386 8.69 -19.53 0.85
CA ILE A 386 7.30 -19.41 1.33
C ILE A 386 7.11 -20.15 2.66
N VAL A 387 7.76 -21.31 2.84
CA VAL A 387 7.69 -22.02 4.12
C VAL A 387 8.42 -21.23 5.22
N PRO A 388 7.75 -20.93 6.35
CA PRO A 388 8.38 -20.19 7.44
C PRO A 388 9.61 -20.92 8.03
N PRO A 389 10.58 -20.18 8.60
CA PRO A 389 11.83 -20.75 9.11
C PRO A 389 11.68 -21.53 10.44
N MET A 390 10.48 -21.56 11.02
CA MET A 390 10.12 -22.40 12.17
C MET A 390 8.72 -22.98 11.95
N SER A 391 8.41 -24.08 12.64
CA SER A 391 7.10 -24.71 12.59
C SER A 391 6.63 -25.09 11.17
N GLY A 392 7.56 -25.39 10.26
CA GLY A 392 7.30 -25.56 8.83
C GLY A 392 6.10 -26.46 8.53
N SER A 393 6.16 -27.74 8.91
CA SER A 393 5.07 -28.70 8.66
C SER A 393 3.78 -28.44 9.45
N ALA A 394 3.82 -27.55 10.44
CA ALA A 394 2.62 -27.07 11.15
C ALA A 394 1.93 -25.92 10.40
N THR A 395 2.44 -25.53 9.22
CA THR A 395 1.83 -24.52 8.34
C THR A 395 1.27 -25.20 7.08
N PRO A 396 0.16 -24.68 6.51
CA PRO A 396 -0.47 -25.31 5.34
C PRO A 396 0.42 -25.24 4.08
N VAL A 397 1.28 -24.22 3.97
CA VAL A 397 2.15 -24.02 2.80
C VAL A 397 3.22 -25.11 2.66
N PHE A 398 3.59 -25.80 3.75
CA PHE A 398 4.53 -26.91 3.69
C PHE A 398 3.99 -28.08 2.87
N HIS A 399 2.68 -28.35 2.96
CA HIS A 399 2.01 -29.49 2.33
C HIS A 399 1.61 -29.23 0.87
N GLN A 400 1.84 -28.02 0.36
CA GLN A 400 1.45 -27.58 -0.97
C GLN A 400 2.64 -27.65 -1.94
N GLU A 401 2.52 -28.44 -3.02
CA GLU A 401 3.46 -28.37 -4.13
C GLU A 401 3.36 -27.01 -4.84
N MET A 402 4.51 -26.44 -5.21
CA MET A 402 4.58 -25.12 -5.85
C MET A 402 5.51 -25.14 -7.06
N ALA A 403 5.13 -24.42 -8.11
CA ALA A 403 5.95 -24.24 -9.29
C ALA A 403 6.71 -22.90 -9.25
N VAL A 404 8.04 -22.95 -9.45
CA VAL A 404 8.89 -21.75 -9.48
C VAL A 404 9.18 -21.34 -10.93
N TYR A 405 8.61 -20.20 -11.33
CA TYR A 405 8.89 -19.57 -12.63
C TYR A 405 8.81 -18.04 -12.50
N HIS A 406 9.47 -17.32 -13.39
CA HIS A 406 9.59 -15.87 -13.28
C HIS A 406 8.79 -15.17 -14.38
N LEU A 407 7.88 -14.30 -13.97
CA LEU A 407 7.10 -13.44 -14.85
C LEU A 407 7.68 -12.02 -14.86
N LYS A 408 7.21 -11.20 -15.80
CA LYS A 408 7.46 -9.75 -15.85
C LYS A 408 6.11 -9.02 -15.80
N PRO A 409 6.03 -7.81 -15.21
CA PRO A 409 7.03 -7.10 -14.40
C PRO A 409 7.49 -7.88 -13.16
N ASN A 410 8.67 -7.57 -12.62
CA ASN A 410 9.17 -8.18 -11.38
C ASN A 410 10.17 -7.31 -10.61
N TYR A 411 10.44 -7.70 -9.36
CA TYR A 411 11.57 -7.19 -8.58
C TYR A 411 12.74 -8.17 -8.70
N THR A 412 13.91 -7.68 -9.12
CA THR A 412 15.10 -8.50 -9.35
C THR A 412 16.26 -8.01 -8.49
N TYR A 413 17.09 -8.91 -7.97
CA TYR A 413 18.33 -8.55 -7.27
C TYR A 413 19.33 -7.87 -8.21
N GLN A 414 20.19 -7.04 -7.62
CA GLN A 414 21.26 -6.33 -8.31
C GLN A 414 22.58 -6.51 -7.55
N GLU A 415 23.71 -6.48 -8.25
CA GLU A 415 25.02 -6.42 -7.58
C GLU A 415 25.08 -5.19 -6.67
N PRO A 416 25.66 -5.32 -5.45
CA PRO A 416 25.87 -4.19 -4.56
C PRO A 416 26.57 -3.02 -5.27
N ALA A 417 26.04 -1.81 -5.12
CA ALA A 417 26.50 -0.66 -5.89
C ALA A 417 28.00 -0.39 -5.72
N TRP A 418 28.53 -0.52 -4.49
CA TRP A 418 29.96 -0.31 -4.22
C TRP A 418 30.90 -1.29 -4.92
N LYS A 419 30.42 -2.46 -5.36
CA LYS A 419 31.23 -3.44 -6.10
C LYS A 419 31.38 -3.10 -7.58
N THR A 420 30.48 -2.26 -8.12
CA THR A 420 30.40 -1.94 -9.55
C THR A 420 30.57 -0.45 -9.85
N HIS A 421 30.49 0.42 -8.84
CA HIS A 421 30.62 1.86 -8.97
C HIS A 421 32.04 2.27 -9.42
N ILE A 422 32.11 3.14 -10.42
CA ILE A 422 33.36 3.75 -10.88
C ILE A 422 33.52 5.11 -10.19
N TRP A 423 34.42 5.16 -9.21
CA TRP A 423 34.68 6.38 -8.43
C TRP A 423 35.26 7.49 -9.29
N LYS A 424 34.60 8.65 -9.34
CA LYS A 424 35.07 9.79 -10.15
C LYS A 424 36.30 10.51 -9.56
N LYS A 425 36.66 10.23 -8.30
CA LYS A 425 37.75 10.88 -7.55
C LYS A 425 39.19 10.46 -7.88
N GLY A 426 39.43 9.74 -8.99
CA GLY A 426 40.79 9.33 -9.41
C GLY A 426 41.49 10.22 -10.44
N ALA A 427 40.77 11.03 -11.22
CA ALA A 427 41.34 11.72 -12.40
C ALA A 427 41.81 13.18 -12.14
N ALA A 428 41.62 13.71 -10.94
CA ALA A 428 41.95 15.11 -10.59
C ALA A 428 42.67 15.23 -9.24
N ALA A 429 43.43 14.21 -8.85
CA ALA A 429 44.20 14.21 -7.60
C ALA A 429 45.62 14.78 -7.80
N ASN A 430 45.73 15.93 -8.47
CA ASN A 430 46.84 16.86 -8.28
C ASN A 430 46.23 18.26 -8.11
N ASN A 431 46.33 18.80 -6.89
CA ASN A 431 46.08 20.20 -6.53
C ASN A 431 44.64 20.73 -6.48
N SER A 432 43.74 20.11 -5.72
CA SER A 432 42.77 20.92 -4.96
C SER A 432 42.22 20.20 -3.72
N THR A 433 42.53 20.74 -2.55
CA THR A 433 41.79 20.52 -1.31
C THR A 433 40.39 21.12 -1.43
N LYS A 434 39.48 20.45 -2.13
CA LYS A 434 38.05 20.82 -2.06
C LYS A 434 37.47 20.31 -0.74
N PRO A 435 36.69 21.15 -0.02
CA PRO A 435 36.23 20.82 1.31
C PRO A 435 35.26 19.63 1.21
N LYS A 436 35.51 18.59 2.01
CA LYS A 436 34.51 17.54 2.27
C LYS A 436 33.27 18.25 2.81
N ARG A 437 32.19 18.36 2.02
CA ARG A 437 30.94 19.02 2.42
C ARG A 437 30.32 18.24 3.59
N LYS A 438 30.72 18.59 4.81
CA LYS A 438 29.97 18.27 6.02
C LYS A 438 28.72 19.15 6.01
N PHE A 439 27.62 18.64 5.49
CA PHE A 439 26.34 19.33 5.68
C PHE A 439 26.05 19.40 7.18
N ARG A 440 25.77 20.60 7.70
CA ARG A 440 25.41 20.78 9.12
C ARG A 440 24.06 20.11 9.35
N PHE A 441 24.02 19.15 10.29
CA PHE A 441 22.85 18.34 10.65
C PHE A 441 21.56 19.16 10.85
N THR A 442 21.67 20.37 11.41
CA THR A 442 20.53 21.28 11.63
C THR A 442 19.89 21.80 10.35
N GLN A 443 20.65 21.97 9.27
CA GLN A 443 20.12 22.40 7.97
C GLN A 443 19.46 21.23 7.23
N ILE A 444 20.02 20.02 7.30
CA ILE A 444 19.38 18.82 6.73
C ILE A 444 18.13 18.44 7.52
N ALA A 445 18.11 18.49 8.85
CA ALA A 445 16.92 18.17 9.63
C ALA A 445 15.79 19.20 9.40
N ARG A 446 16.11 20.50 9.35
CA ARG A 446 15.12 21.53 9.00
C ARG A 446 14.66 21.43 7.56
N ALA A 447 15.57 21.19 6.62
CA ALA A 447 15.21 21.01 5.22
C ALA A 447 14.52 19.66 4.95
N ALA A 448 14.77 18.61 5.74
CA ALA A 448 14.05 17.34 5.68
C ALA A 448 12.68 17.45 6.32
N LYS A 449 12.54 18.20 7.41
CA LYS A 449 11.22 18.52 7.99
C LYS A 449 10.42 19.43 7.05
N PHE A 450 11.05 20.44 6.48
CA PHE A 450 10.43 21.35 5.51
C PHE A 450 10.12 20.65 4.19
N ALA A 451 11.05 19.88 3.63
CA ALA A 451 10.83 19.09 2.42
C ALA A 451 9.90 17.91 2.66
N SER A 452 9.87 17.27 3.83
CA SER A 452 8.82 16.29 4.20
C SER A 452 7.47 16.97 4.25
N LYS A 453 7.38 18.18 4.82
CA LYS A 453 6.13 18.98 4.84
C LYS A 453 5.71 19.45 3.43
N LEU A 454 6.68 19.77 2.57
CA LEU A 454 6.45 20.21 1.18
C LEU A 454 6.14 19.00 0.26
N PHE A 455 6.76 17.85 0.51
CA PHE A 455 6.44 16.55 -0.09
C PHE A 455 5.08 16.06 0.39
N GLU A 456 4.72 16.22 1.66
CA GLU A 456 3.39 15.93 2.21
C GLU A 456 2.32 16.79 1.54
N ARG A 457 2.57 18.10 1.37
CA ARG A 457 1.70 18.99 0.59
C ARG A 457 1.63 18.62 -0.90
N ALA A 458 2.72 18.11 -1.48
CA ALA A 458 2.75 17.61 -2.85
C ALA A 458 2.10 16.22 -3.00
N LEU A 459 2.07 15.42 -1.93
CA LEU A 459 1.48 14.07 -1.84
C LEU A 459 -0.02 14.11 -1.53
N SER A 460 -0.45 15.02 -0.65
CA SER A 460 -1.86 15.26 -0.33
C SER A 460 -2.62 15.71 -1.60
N ARG A 461 -1.99 16.56 -2.40
CA ARG A 461 -2.41 16.94 -3.77
C ARG A 461 -2.37 15.81 -4.81
N ARG A 462 -1.95 14.59 -4.47
CA ARG A 462 -1.97 13.41 -5.37
C ARG A 462 -3.00 12.36 -4.99
N ILE A 463 -3.58 12.41 -3.79
CA ILE A 463 -4.63 11.46 -3.40
C ILE A 463 -5.93 11.92 -4.05
N LYS A 464 -6.37 11.17 -5.08
CA LYS A 464 -7.61 11.45 -5.79
C LYS A 464 -8.80 11.21 -4.86
N ALA A 465 -9.63 12.23 -4.68
CA ALA A 465 -10.91 12.14 -3.99
C ALA A 465 -12.02 12.42 -5.00
N THR A 466 -12.79 11.40 -5.35
CA THR A 466 -13.84 11.52 -6.36
C THR A 466 -15.18 11.73 -5.66
N VAL A 467 -15.86 12.82 -5.99
CA VAL A 467 -17.21 13.16 -5.50
C VAL A 467 -18.21 12.89 -6.62
N LEU A 468 -19.12 11.94 -6.42
CA LEU A 468 -20.21 11.66 -7.36
C LEU A 468 -21.52 12.24 -6.86
N TYR A 469 -22.31 12.80 -7.77
CA TYR A 469 -23.67 13.22 -7.46
C TYR A 469 -24.70 12.77 -8.48
N ALA A 470 -25.92 12.57 -7.99
CA ALA A 470 -27.12 12.48 -8.81
C ALA A 470 -28.22 13.34 -8.18
N THR A 471 -28.89 14.13 -9.01
CA THR A 471 -29.85 15.15 -8.59
C THR A 471 -30.88 15.40 -9.67
N GLU A 472 -32.10 15.79 -9.27
CA GLU A 472 -33.15 16.27 -10.16
C GLU A 472 -33.26 17.80 -10.13
N THR A 473 -33.19 18.39 -8.93
CA THR A 473 -33.42 19.81 -8.68
C THR A 473 -32.14 20.60 -8.39
N GLY A 474 -30.96 19.96 -8.46
CA GLY A 474 -29.66 20.62 -8.26
C GLY A 474 -29.16 20.69 -6.82
N LYS A 475 -29.96 20.28 -5.82
CA LYS A 475 -29.55 20.39 -4.40
C LYS A 475 -28.35 19.49 -4.06
N SER A 476 -28.37 18.23 -4.52
CA SER A 476 -27.27 17.28 -4.29
C SER A 476 -26.00 17.67 -5.04
N GLU A 477 -26.13 18.26 -6.24
CA GLU A 477 -25.02 18.84 -6.98
C GLU A 477 -24.36 19.99 -6.20
N ASN A 478 -25.16 20.89 -5.63
CA ASN A 478 -24.63 22.01 -4.83
C ASN A 478 -23.88 21.52 -3.58
N TYR A 479 -24.39 20.50 -2.89
CA TYR A 479 -23.67 19.86 -1.79
C TYR A 479 -22.40 19.15 -2.24
N ALA A 480 -22.43 18.44 -3.36
CA ALA A 480 -21.25 17.79 -3.92
C ALA A 480 -20.14 18.78 -4.30
N LYS A 481 -20.51 19.94 -4.87
CA LYS A 481 -19.56 21.03 -5.17
C LYS A 481 -18.94 21.61 -3.89
N LYS A 482 -19.75 21.89 -2.86
CA LYS A 482 -19.25 22.35 -1.55
C LYS A 482 -18.35 21.32 -0.87
N LEU A 483 -18.69 20.04 -0.98
CA LEU A 483 -17.87 18.95 -0.47
C LEU A 483 -16.54 18.86 -1.22
N CYS A 484 -16.57 18.96 -2.55
CA CYS A 484 -15.39 18.96 -3.40
C CYS A 484 -14.45 20.14 -3.05
N GLU A 485 -15.00 21.33 -2.84
CA GLU A 485 -14.25 22.50 -2.38
C GLU A 485 -13.58 22.24 -1.03
N LEU A 486 -14.30 21.70 -0.05
CA LEU A 486 -13.74 21.32 1.25
C LEU A 486 -12.61 20.28 1.11
N PHE A 487 -12.83 19.24 0.29
CA PHE A 487 -11.82 18.21 0.06
C PHE A 487 -10.61 18.72 -0.73
N SER A 488 -10.75 19.74 -1.58
CA SER A 488 -9.65 20.32 -2.37
C SER A 488 -8.53 20.94 -1.53
N TYR A 489 -8.81 21.28 -0.25
CA TYR A 489 -7.80 21.76 0.69
C TYR A 489 -6.75 20.70 1.06
N ALA A 490 -7.11 19.41 1.00
CA ALA A 490 -6.23 18.31 1.40
C ALA A 490 -6.06 17.21 0.33
N PHE A 491 -6.96 17.12 -0.65
CA PHE A 491 -7.00 16.06 -1.66
C PHE A 491 -7.01 16.65 -3.08
N ASN A 492 -6.67 15.83 -4.08
CA ASN A 492 -7.00 16.12 -5.48
C ASN A 492 -8.49 15.79 -5.70
N ALA A 493 -9.36 16.71 -5.25
CA ALA A 493 -10.79 16.53 -5.28
C ALA A 493 -11.36 16.80 -6.68
N GLN A 494 -12.16 15.89 -7.19
CA GLN A 494 -12.87 16.02 -8.47
C GLN A 494 -14.33 15.69 -8.26
N VAL A 495 -15.23 16.47 -8.87
CA VAL A 495 -16.67 16.26 -8.80
C VAL A 495 -17.21 15.86 -10.16
N TYR A 496 -18.04 14.82 -10.22
CA TYR A 496 -18.66 14.32 -11.43
C TYR A 496 -20.15 14.07 -11.21
N SER A 497 -20.95 14.37 -12.23
CA SER A 497 -22.29 13.79 -12.34
C SER A 497 -22.17 12.27 -12.51
N MET A 498 -23.07 11.50 -11.93
CA MET A 498 -23.12 10.05 -12.13
C MET A 498 -23.30 9.64 -13.61
N SER A 499 -23.89 10.50 -14.44
CA SER A 499 -24.05 10.28 -15.88
C SER A 499 -22.73 10.38 -16.66
N ASP A 500 -21.82 11.23 -16.18
CA ASP A 500 -20.58 11.58 -16.88
C ASP A 500 -19.38 10.78 -16.36
N TYR A 501 -19.61 10.02 -15.28
CA TYR A 501 -18.59 9.20 -14.65
C TYR A 501 -18.44 7.84 -15.37
N ASP A 502 -17.26 7.59 -15.93
CA ASP A 502 -16.91 6.26 -16.46
C ASP A 502 -16.73 5.26 -15.30
N ILE A 503 -17.73 4.39 -15.13
CA ILE A 503 -17.80 3.35 -14.10
C ILE A 503 -16.58 2.42 -14.12
N SER A 504 -15.87 2.29 -15.23
CA SER A 504 -14.66 1.47 -15.33
C SER A 504 -13.56 1.95 -14.38
N ASN A 505 -13.58 3.23 -13.98
CA ASN A 505 -12.61 3.81 -13.07
C ASN A 505 -12.89 3.50 -11.60
N ILE A 506 -14.09 3.03 -11.25
CA ILE A 506 -14.51 2.87 -9.84
C ILE A 506 -13.64 1.87 -9.07
N GLU A 507 -13.12 0.83 -9.74
CA GLU A 507 -12.21 -0.17 -9.16
C GLU A 507 -10.81 0.42 -8.84
N HIS A 508 -10.49 1.58 -9.40
CA HIS A 508 -9.21 2.27 -9.23
C HIS A 508 -9.32 3.49 -8.29
N GLU A 509 -10.52 3.86 -7.87
CA GLU A 509 -10.73 4.96 -6.92
C GLU A 509 -10.18 4.59 -5.54
N SER A 510 -9.48 5.54 -4.92
CA SER A 510 -8.96 5.39 -3.56
C SER A 510 -9.95 5.90 -2.52
N LEU A 511 -10.60 7.03 -2.81
CA LEU A 511 -11.62 7.66 -1.98
C LEU A 511 -12.80 8.12 -2.85
N LEU A 512 -13.99 7.58 -2.56
CA LEU A 512 -15.24 7.90 -3.24
C LEU A 512 -16.25 8.52 -2.27
N LEU A 513 -16.71 9.73 -2.56
CA LEU A 513 -17.76 10.41 -1.80
C LEU A 513 -19.01 10.48 -2.68
N VAL A 514 -20.15 10.03 -2.17
CA VAL A 514 -21.40 10.05 -2.93
C VAL A 514 -22.39 10.99 -2.26
N VAL A 515 -22.93 11.94 -3.03
CA VAL A 515 -23.98 12.87 -2.59
C VAL A 515 -25.14 12.77 -3.56
N THR A 516 -26.22 12.08 -3.17
CA THR A 516 -27.31 11.78 -4.11
C THR A 516 -28.68 12.01 -3.51
N SER A 517 -29.62 12.50 -4.33
CA SER A 517 -31.05 12.52 -4.00
C SER A 517 -31.73 11.21 -4.36
N THR A 518 -32.93 11.03 -3.85
CA THR A 518 -33.84 9.95 -4.24
C THR A 518 -35.04 10.57 -4.97
N PHE A 519 -35.53 9.93 -6.03
CA PHE A 519 -36.70 10.39 -6.79
C PHE A 519 -37.95 9.55 -6.52
N GLY A 520 -39.10 10.21 -6.43
CA GLY A 520 -40.41 9.58 -6.24
C GLY A 520 -40.45 8.56 -5.09
N ASN A 521 -40.82 7.32 -5.41
CA ASN A 521 -40.98 6.24 -4.45
C ASN A 521 -39.70 5.44 -4.17
N GLY A 522 -38.53 6.08 -4.19
CA GLY A 522 -37.25 5.45 -3.86
C GLY A 522 -36.31 5.18 -5.04
N GLU A 523 -36.65 5.67 -6.23
CA GLU A 523 -35.89 5.45 -7.46
C GLU A 523 -34.64 6.35 -7.52
N PRO A 524 -33.60 5.96 -8.28
CA PRO A 524 -32.51 6.88 -8.62
C PRO A 524 -33.03 8.09 -9.40
N PRO A 525 -32.41 9.28 -9.24
CA PRO A 525 -32.53 10.36 -10.21
C PRO A 525 -32.13 9.87 -11.61
N GLU A 526 -32.67 10.49 -12.67
CA GLU A 526 -32.44 10.09 -14.06
C GLU A 526 -30.95 9.94 -14.38
N ILE A 527 -30.14 10.92 -13.96
CA ILE A 527 -28.68 10.94 -14.16
C ILE A 527 -27.93 9.88 -13.32
N GLY A 528 -28.59 9.25 -12.34
CA GLY A 528 -28.05 8.17 -11.52
C GLY A 528 -28.45 6.76 -11.97
N VAL A 529 -29.42 6.63 -12.90
CA VAL A 529 -29.99 5.33 -13.31
C VAL A 529 -28.92 4.41 -13.90
N GLN A 530 -28.10 4.92 -14.82
CA GLN A 530 -27.10 4.09 -15.51
C GLN A 530 -25.99 3.65 -14.55
N PHE A 531 -25.49 4.55 -13.70
CA PHE A 531 -24.53 4.23 -12.64
C PHE A 531 -25.05 3.14 -11.70
N ALA A 532 -26.31 3.26 -11.26
CA ALA A 532 -26.95 2.27 -10.39
C ALA A 532 -27.03 0.89 -11.06
N ARG A 533 -27.40 0.85 -12.34
CA ARG A 533 -27.46 -0.37 -13.15
C ARG A 533 -26.08 -1.00 -13.29
N ASP A 534 -25.05 -0.22 -13.55
CA ASP A 534 -23.69 -0.74 -13.73
C ASP A 534 -23.09 -1.26 -12.42
N LEU A 535 -23.35 -0.59 -11.30
CA LEU A 535 -22.97 -1.05 -9.97
C LEU A 535 -23.70 -2.35 -9.60
N TYR A 536 -24.99 -2.46 -9.92
CA TYR A 536 -25.75 -3.70 -9.74
C TYR A 536 -25.23 -4.82 -10.65
N ASN A 537 -24.93 -4.52 -11.92
CA ASN A 537 -24.33 -5.49 -12.84
C ASN A 537 -22.97 -5.99 -12.33
N MET A 538 -22.16 -5.11 -11.72
CA MET A 538 -20.93 -5.49 -11.07
C MET A 538 -21.19 -6.46 -9.91
N LYS A 539 -22.21 -6.19 -9.07
CA LYS A 539 -22.63 -7.10 -7.99
C LYS A 539 -23.12 -8.44 -8.53
N VAL A 540 -23.98 -8.46 -9.54
CA VAL A 540 -24.49 -9.70 -10.14
C VAL A 540 -23.32 -10.52 -10.70
N ARG A 541 -22.41 -9.89 -11.45
CA ARG A 541 -21.20 -10.56 -11.94
C ARG A 541 -20.35 -11.14 -10.81
N TYR A 542 -20.17 -10.37 -9.72
CA TYR A 542 -19.43 -10.82 -8.55
C TYR A 542 -20.12 -12.01 -7.85
N ILE A 543 -21.45 -11.98 -7.69
CA ILE A 543 -22.22 -13.09 -7.10
C ILE A 543 -22.22 -14.31 -8.02
N SER A 544 -22.41 -14.16 -9.33
CA SER A 544 -22.33 -15.26 -10.29
C SER A 544 -20.95 -15.89 -10.27
N GLN A 545 -19.88 -15.09 -10.19
CA GLN A 545 -18.53 -15.59 -9.98
C GLN A 545 -18.39 -16.35 -8.67
N ILE A 546 -19.09 -15.98 -7.59
CA ILE A 546 -19.10 -16.72 -6.32
C ILE A 546 -19.94 -18.01 -6.40
N GLN A 547 -21.05 -18.00 -7.13
CA GLN A 547 -21.97 -19.15 -7.25
C GLN A 547 -21.43 -20.24 -8.17
N GLU A 548 -20.77 -19.89 -9.28
CA GLU A 548 -19.99 -20.87 -10.07
C GLU A 548 -18.88 -21.52 -9.23
N ASN A 549 -18.36 -20.84 -8.19
CA ASN A 549 -17.37 -21.42 -7.27
C ASN A 549 -17.99 -22.37 -6.22
N ASN A 550 -19.32 -22.39 -6.04
CA ASN A 550 -19.99 -23.10 -4.93
C ASN A 550 -20.94 -24.24 -5.38
N SER A 551 -21.10 -24.50 -6.68
CA SER A 551 -21.98 -25.56 -7.17
C SER A 551 -21.23 -26.67 -7.89
N ALA A 552 -20.54 -27.51 -7.11
CA ALA A 552 -20.68 -28.96 -7.24
C ALA A 552 -21.83 -29.41 -6.32
N SER A 553 -23.06 -28.97 -6.61
CA SER A 553 -24.31 -29.62 -6.18
C SER A 553 -25.49 -28.80 -6.69
N SER A 554 -26.35 -29.47 -7.45
CA SER A 554 -27.48 -28.93 -8.18
C SER A 554 -28.66 -28.66 -7.23
N ILE A 555 -29.05 -27.41 -7.01
CA ILE A 555 -30.36 -27.05 -6.44
C ILE A 555 -30.94 -25.84 -7.19
N SER A 556 -32.24 -25.91 -7.46
CA SER A 556 -33.01 -25.14 -8.44
C SER A 556 -33.18 -23.64 -8.16
N VAL A 557 -33.30 -22.89 -9.27
CA VAL A 557 -33.15 -21.43 -9.44
C VAL A 557 -34.30 -20.56 -8.89
N PHE A 558 -35.35 -21.10 -8.26
CA PHE A 558 -36.57 -20.32 -8.01
C PHE A 558 -37.08 -20.23 -6.56
N LYS A 559 -36.31 -20.68 -5.56
CA LYS A 559 -36.81 -20.71 -4.18
C LYS A 559 -35.79 -20.31 -3.12
N MET A 560 -35.22 -19.11 -3.21
CA MET A 560 -34.56 -18.48 -2.05
C MET A 560 -34.39 -16.96 -2.20
N ILE A 561 -35.52 -16.25 -2.34
CA ILE A 561 -35.60 -14.81 -2.01
C ILE A 561 -36.14 -14.75 -0.58
N GLN A 562 -35.26 -14.82 0.41
CA GLN A 562 -35.55 -14.37 1.78
C GLN A 562 -34.24 -13.96 2.47
N CYS A 563 -34.26 -12.75 3.03
CA CYS A 563 -33.11 -11.90 3.38
C CYS A 563 -32.21 -12.34 4.54
N ASP A 564 -32.25 -13.59 5.02
CA ASP A 564 -31.66 -13.89 6.33
C ASP A 564 -30.28 -14.59 6.34
N ASN A 565 -29.74 -15.03 5.21
CA ASN A 565 -28.45 -15.74 5.18
C ASN A 565 -27.22 -14.89 4.79
N LEU A 566 -27.38 -13.61 4.44
CA LEU A 566 -26.27 -12.73 4.06
C LEU A 566 -25.50 -12.12 5.26
N LYS A 567 -26.11 -12.06 6.45
CA LYS A 567 -25.40 -11.60 7.67
C LYS A 567 -24.26 -12.53 8.08
N LYS A 568 -24.31 -13.81 7.69
CA LYS A 568 -23.22 -14.79 7.93
C LYS A 568 -22.03 -14.64 6.98
N LEU A 569 -22.13 -13.81 5.92
CA LEU A 569 -21.02 -13.55 5.00
C LEU A 569 -20.12 -12.38 5.43
N GLN A 570 -20.60 -11.49 6.31
CA GLN A 570 -19.80 -10.36 6.81
C GLN A 570 -18.64 -10.77 7.73
N SER A 571 -18.61 -12.00 8.24
CA SER A 571 -17.52 -12.51 9.08
C SER A 571 -16.39 -13.21 8.32
N LYS A 572 -16.49 -13.35 6.99
CA LYS A 572 -15.42 -13.88 6.14
C LYS A 572 -14.89 -12.76 5.26
N ASN A 573 -13.62 -12.40 5.41
CA ASN A 573 -12.88 -11.43 4.59
C ASN A 573 -12.85 -11.88 3.11
N LEU A 574 -13.96 -11.70 2.39
CA LEU A 574 -14.06 -11.93 0.96
C LEU A 574 -13.77 -10.61 0.25
N PHE A 575 -12.65 -10.56 -0.46
CA PHE A 575 -12.23 -9.39 -1.24
C PHE A 575 -13.16 -9.18 -2.43
N GLY A 576 -14.03 -8.19 -2.34
CA GLY A 576 -14.86 -7.76 -3.47
C GLY A 576 -14.11 -6.85 -4.46
N PRO A 577 -14.69 -6.58 -5.65
CA PRO A 577 -14.07 -5.75 -6.70
C PRO A 577 -13.61 -4.37 -6.23
N LEU A 578 -14.27 -3.80 -5.20
CA LEU A 578 -14.01 -2.47 -4.66
C LEU A 578 -13.18 -2.51 -3.36
N SER A 579 -12.48 -3.61 -3.09
CA SER A 579 -11.69 -3.81 -1.85
C SER A 579 -10.55 -2.82 -1.60
N ASN A 580 -10.16 -2.02 -2.60
CA ASN A 580 -9.15 -0.97 -2.45
C ASN A 580 -9.75 0.43 -2.24
N MET A 581 -11.08 0.57 -2.32
CA MET A 581 -11.79 1.84 -2.27
C MET A 581 -12.35 2.10 -0.87
N ILE A 582 -12.15 3.32 -0.38
CA ILE A 582 -12.79 3.85 0.83
C ILE A 582 -13.92 4.78 0.40
N PHE A 583 -15.09 4.70 1.03
CA PHE A 583 -16.23 5.53 0.61
C PHE A 583 -17.09 6.06 1.74
N ALA A 584 -17.84 7.14 1.46
CA ALA A 584 -18.88 7.66 2.33
C ALA A 584 -20.06 8.18 1.49
N VAL A 585 -21.28 8.07 2.04
CA VAL A 585 -22.51 8.46 1.33
C VAL A 585 -23.33 9.44 2.16
N PHE A 586 -23.72 10.55 1.53
CA PHE A 586 -24.74 11.48 2.02
C PHE A 586 -25.99 11.37 1.13
N ALA A 587 -27.07 10.85 1.69
CA ALA A 587 -28.28 10.49 0.95
C ALA A 587 -29.40 11.48 1.25
N LEU A 588 -29.84 12.24 0.25
CA LEU A 588 -30.96 13.17 0.38
C LEU A 588 -32.29 12.46 0.09
N GLY A 589 -33.33 12.86 0.81
CA GLY A 589 -34.70 12.45 0.56
C GLY A 589 -35.68 13.29 1.39
N SER A 590 -36.95 12.91 1.37
CA SER A 590 -37.99 13.52 2.20
C SER A 590 -38.74 12.44 2.97
N THR A 591 -38.89 12.62 4.29
CA THR A 591 -39.67 11.70 5.13
C THR A 591 -41.17 11.72 4.83
N ALA A 592 -41.66 12.67 4.01
CA ALA A 592 -43.01 12.59 3.45
C ALA A 592 -43.23 11.35 2.56
N TYR A 593 -42.15 10.75 2.05
CA TYR A 593 -42.23 9.58 1.19
C TYR A 593 -41.83 8.30 1.94
N PRO A 594 -42.57 7.18 1.76
CA PRO A 594 -42.29 5.93 2.49
C PRO A 594 -40.87 5.38 2.30
N LYS A 595 -40.25 5.63 1.14
CA LYS A 595 -38.89 5.16 0.81
C LYS A 595 -37.87 6.29 0.99
N PHE A 596 -37.77 6.80 2.22
CA PHE A 596 -36.88 7.91 2.57
C PHE A 596 -35.40 7.60 2.26
N ALA A 597 -34.79 8.44 1.42
CA ALA A 597 -33.37 8.39 1.01
C ALA A 597 -32.91 7.02 0.45
N ALA A 598 -33.84 6.27 -0.16
CA ALA A 598 -33.63 4.88 -0.53
C ALA A 598 -32.50 4.68 -1.56
N PHE A 599 -32.35 5.59 -2.53
CA PHE A 599 -31.33 5.43 -3.55
C PHE A 599 -29.91 5.53 -2.97
N GLY A 600 -29.64 6.55 -2.15
CA GLY A 600 -28.33 6.69 -1.48
C GLY A 600 -28.02 5.53 -0.53
N LYS A 601 -29.02 5.03 0.21
CA LYS A 601 -28.88 3.81 1.03
C LYS A 601 -28.55 2.57 0.20
N SER A 602 -29.15 2.45 -0.99
CA SER A 602 -28.87 1.36 -1.93
C SER A 602 -27.43 1.44 -2.46
N VAL A 603 -26.97 2.63 -2.86
CA VAL A 603 -25.58 2.83 -3.30
C VAL A 603 -24.58 2.49 -2.19
N ASP A 604 -24.80 2.97 -0.96
CA ASP A 604 -23.97 2.63 0.19
C ASP A 604 -23.89 1.10 0.39
N SER A 605 -25.03 0.42 0.37
CA SER A 605 -25.11 -1.03 0.51
C SER A 605 -24.31 -1.74 -0.59
N LEU A 606 -24.53 -1.37 -1.85
CA LEU A 606 -23.87 -1.98 -3.00
C LEU A 606 -22.34 -1.79 -2.96
N LEU A 607 -21.85 -0.59 -2.64
CA LEU A 607 -20.41 -0.33 -2.52
C LEU A 607 -19.79 -1.20 -1.41
N GLY A 608 -20.48 -1.34 -0.28
CA GLY A 608 -20.03 -2.20 0.82
C GLY A 608 -20.06 -3.70 0.47
N GLU A 609 -21.11 -4.18 -0.19
CA GLU A 609 -21.23 -5.58 -0.64
C GLU A 609 -20.18 -5.95 -1.69
N LEU A 610 -19.77 -4.97 -2.51
CA LEU A 610 -18.68 -5.08 -3.47
C LEU A 610 -17.29 -4.95 -2.83
N GLY A 611 -17.19 -4.89 -1.49
CA GLY A 611 -15.94 -4.92 -0.74
C GLY A 611 -15.36 -3.56 -0.39
N GLY A 612 -16.02 -2.44 -0.72
CA GLY A 612 -15.59 -1.10 -0.32
C GLY A 612 -15.59 -0.93 1.20
N VAL A 613 -14.65 -0.13 1.71
CA VAL A 613 -14.57 0.18 3.14
C VAL A 613 -15.32 1.47 3.44
N ARG A 614 -16.36 1.41 4.28
CA ARG A 614 -17.07 2.60 4.73
C ARG A 614 -16.16 3.44 5.63
N LEU A 615 -15.98 4.69 5.25
CA LEU A 615 -15.33 5.69 6.09
C LEU A 615 -16.25 6.09 7.24
N MET A 616 -17.54 6.28 6.96
CA MET A 616 -18.56 6.63 7.93
C MET A 616 -19.90 6.01 7.53
N GLU A 617 -20.80 5.78 8.48
CA GLU A 617 -22.15 5.34 8.19
C GLU A 617 -22.88 6.34 7.27
N VAL A 618 -23.79 5.82 6.45
CA VAL A 618 -24.62 6.65 5.56
C VAL A 618 -25.42 7.65 6.39
N VAL A 619 -25.29 8.93 6.06
CA VAL A 619 -26.06 10.01 6.70
C VAL A 619 -27.11 10.50 5.73
N THR A 620 -28.31 10.75 6.26
CA THR A 620 -29.45 11.19 5.46
C THR A 620 -29.76 12.67 5.70
N GLY A 621 -29.98 13.43 4.63
CA GLY A 621 -30.54 14.78 4.70
C GLY A 621 -32.04 14.74 4.39
N ASP A 622 -32.88 15.07 5.38
CA ASP A 622 -34.33 15.15 5.21
C ASP A 622 -34.76 16.56 4.80
N GLU A 623 -35.43 16.67 3.66
CA GLU A 623 -36.00 17.92 3.16
C GLU A 623 -36.93 18.60 4.19
N LEU A 624 -37.62 17.81 5.04
CA LEU A 624 -38.54 18.33 6.06
C LEU A 624 -37.88 18.62 7.41
N ALA A 625 -36.67 18.10 7.66
CA ALA A 625 -36.00 18.16 8.96
C ALA A 625 -34.56 18.69 8.83
N ASP A 626 -34.44 19.87 8.19
CA ASP A 626 -33.20 20.65 8.03
C ASP A 626 -32.00 19.85 7.45
N GLN A 627 -32.16 19.46 6.19
CA GLN A 627 -31.11 18.83 5.40
C GLN A 627 -29.81 19.65 5.28
N ASP A 628 -29.88 21.00 5.33
CA ASP A 628 -28.72 21.86 5.21
C ASP A 628 -27.82 21.74 6.45
N ASN A 629 -28.42 21.73 7.65
CA ASN A 629 -27.67 21.49 8.88
C ASN A 629 -27.10 20.08 8.96
N SER A 630 -27.84 19.08 8.49
CA SER A 630 -27.37 17.69 8.41
C SER A 630 -26.10 17.56 7.55
N PHE A 631 -26.07 18.24 6.40
CA PHE A 631 -24.89 18.27 5.53
C PHE A 631 -23.72 19.05 6.17
N LYS A 632 -24.00 20.21 6.78
CA LYS A 632 -23.01 21.04 7.48
C LYS A 632 -22.30 20.30 8.62
N LYS A 633 -23.00 19.38 9.30
CA LYS A 633 -22.38 18.50 10.31
C LYS A 633 -21.57 17.38 9.67
N TRP A 634 -22.12 16.73 8.64
CA TRP A 634 -21.51 15.57 8.01
C TRP A 634 -20.21 15.88 7.24
N ALA A 635 -20.16 16.99 6.50
CA ALA A 635 -19.04 17.32 5.62
C ALA A 635 -17.69 17.54 6.35
N PRO A 636 -17.63 18.26 7.49
CA PRO A 636 -16.41 18.37 8.29
C PRO A 636 -15.97 17.04 8.91
N ASP A 637 -16.93 16.24 9.40
CA ASP A 637 -16.65 14.97 10.08
C ASP A 637 -16.05 13.95 9.09
N VAL A 638 -16.65 13.81 7.90
CA VAL A 638 -16.12 12.92 6.85
C VAL A 638 -14.76 13.41 6.33
N PHE A 639 -14.57 14.73 6.20
CA PHE A 639 -13.30 15.30 5.78
C PHE A 639 -12.18 15.03 6.79
N LYS A 640 -12.46 15.24 8.09
CA LYS A 640 -11.51 14.94 9.17
C LYS A 640 -11.12 13.46 9.16
N LEU A 641 -12.12 12.58 9.08
CA LEU A 641 -11.88 11.14 9.11
C LEU A 641 -11.12 10.67 7.86
N ALA A 642 -11.37 11.28 6.70
CA ALA A 642 -10.58 11.05 5.50
C ALA A 642 -9.12 11.50 5.70
N CYS A 643 -8.89 12.71 6.21
CA CYS A 643 -7.54 13.19 6.50
C CYS A 643 -6.79 12.26 7.45
N ASP A 644 -7.44 11.79 8.52
CA ASP A 644 -6.85 10.85 9.48
C ASP A 644 -6.52 9.50 8.82
N THR A 645 -7.44 9.00 7.97
CA THR A 645 -7.30 7.73 7.24
C THR A 645 -6.16 7.77 6.23
N PHE A 646 -5.98 8.90 5.54
CA PHE A 646 -4.90 9.11 4.57
C PHE A 646 -3.63 9.70 5.20
N CYS A 647 -3.66 10.03 6.49
CA CYS A 647 -2.57 10.58 7.30
C CYS A 647 -2.08 11.93 6.79
N LEU A 648 -3.03 12.83 6.56
CA LEU A 648 -2.80 14.21 6.16
C LEU A 648 -2.81 15.09 7.41
N ASP A 649 -1.72 15.83 7.64
CA ASP A 649 -1.63 16.78 8.76
C ASP A 649 -2.58 17.98 8.48
N GLN A 650 -3.45 18.31 9.45
CA GLN A 650 -4.40 19.42 9.34
C GLN A 650 -3.66 20.75 9.62
N ASP A 651 -3.36 21.52 8.57
CA ASP A 651 -2.78 22.88 8.68
C ASP A 651 -3.88 23.92 9.09
N GLU A 652 -3.49 25.14 9.48
CA GLU A 652 -4.42 26.22 9.87
C GLU A 652 -5.50 26.55 8.81
N SER A 653 -5.18 26.41 7.52
CA SER A 653 -6.15 26.60 6.42
C SER A 653 -7.29 25.57 6.43
N VAL A 654 -7.04 24.37 6.96
CA VAL A 654 -8.05 23.32 7.11
C VAL A 654 -9.03 23.64 8.23
N HIS A 655 -8.52 24.24 9.33
CA HIS A 655 -9.35 24.72 10.43
C HIS A 655 -10.25 25.89 10.02
N GLU A 656 -9.77 26.77 9.14
CA GLU A 656 -10.56 27.87 8.59
C GLU A 656 -11.65 27.34 7.64
N ALA A 657 -11.31 26.41 6.73
CA ALA A 657 -12.26 25.78 5.82
C ALA A 657 -13.37 24.98 6.54
N THR A 658 -13.03 24.20 7.57
CA THR A 658 -14.04 23.49 8.40
C THR A 658 -14.89 24.43 9.25
N SER A 659 -14.40 25.65 9.56
CA SER A 659 -15.17 26.63 10.32
C SER A 659 -16.34 27.24 9.54
N GLN A 660 -16.27 27.26 8.20
CA GLN A 660 -17.37 27.71 7.32
C GLN A 660 -18.59 26.76 7.34
N PHE A 661 -18.41 25.53 7.85
CA PHE A 661 -19.46 24.51 7.94
C PHE A 661 -20.00 24.33 9.37
N LYS A 662 -19.52 25.09 10.38
CA LYS A 662 -20.11 25.01 11.73
C LYS A 662 -21.54 25.56 11.72
N PRO A 663 -22.50 24.92 12.42
CA PRO A 663 -23.81 25.49 12.61
C PRO A 663 -23.68 26.81 13.38
N GLU A 664 -24.34 27.87 12.90
CA GLU A 664 -24.48 29.12 13.65
C GLU A 664 -25.38 28.86 14.86
N THR A 665 -24.78 28.40 15.97
CA THR A 665 -25.45 28.51 17.27
C THR A 665 -25.48 29.98 17.65
N LEU A 666 -26.67 30.58 17.62
CA LEU A 666 -26.93 31.89 18.21
C LEU A 666 -26.57 31.81 19.69
N SER A 667 -25.51 32.50 20.06
CA SER A 667 -25.00 32.57 21.43
C SER A 667 -24.76 34.03 21.78
N ASN A 668 -24.69 34.37 23.08
CA ASN A 668 -24.36 35.72 23.52
C ASN A 668 -22.99 36.22 23.00
N ALA A 669 -22.15 35.31 22.50
CA ALA A 669 -20.86 35.65 21.88
C ALA A 669 -20.96 35.95 20.37
N THR A 670 -22.01 35.49 19.68
CA THR A 670 -22.19 35.64 18.23
C THR A 670 -23.24 36.68 17.84
N VAL A 671 -24.18 37.01 18.74
CA VAL A 671 -25.20 38.05 18.54
C VAL A 671 -25.51 38.79 19.84
N ARG A 672 -25.86 40.08 19.73
CA ARG A 672 -26.30 40.90 20.86
C ARG A 672 -27.80 40.75 21.05
N PHE A 673 -28.21 40.05 22.11
CA PHE A 673 -29.61 40.01 22.53
C PHE A 673 -30.00 41.38 23.09
N VAL A 674 -31.17 41.87 22.69
CA VAL A 674 -31.76 43.12 23.17
C VAL A 674 -33.08 42.76 23.82
N GLU A 675 -33.40 43.39 24.95
CA GLU A 675 -34.72 43.25 25.57
C GLU A 675 -35.78 43.72 24.57
N ALA A 676 -36.67 42.81 24.18
CA ALA A 676 -37.79 43.16 23.31
C ALA A 676 -38.76 44.04 24.09
N LYS A 677 -39.23 45.14 23.48
CA LYS A 677 -40.34 45.91 24.05
C LYS A 677 -41.57 45.01 24.08
N GLU A 678 -42.31 45.02 25.18
CA GLU A 678 -43.62 44.35 25.22
C GLU A 678 -44.54 44.99 24.18
N GLU A 679 -44.85 44.22 23.13
CA GLU A 679 -45.85 44.55 22.13
C GLU A 679 -47.06 43.63 22.32
N SER A 680 -48.27 44.15 22.12
CA SER A 680 -49.46 43.29 22.12
C SER A 680 -49.37 42.30 20.96
N ILE A 681 -49.92 41.09 21.13
CA ILE A 681 -49.91 40.06 20.08
C ILE A 681 -50.49 40.61 18.77
N GLU A 682 -51.51 41.48 18.85
CA GLU A 682 -52.11 42.14 17.69
C GLU A 682 -51.14 43.07 16.96
N ALA A 683 -50.33 43.84 17.69
CA ALA A 683 -49.30 44.70 17.12
C ALA A 683 -48.17 43.88 16.48
N SER A 684 -47.71 42.82 17.16
CA SER A 684 -46.67 41.93 16.65
C SER A 684 -47.11 41.21 15.38
N LEU A 685 -48.34 40.69 15.34
CA LEU A 685 -48.91 40.04 14.16
C LEU A 685 -49.18 41.03 13.02
N THR A 686 -49.62 42.24 13.35
CA THR A 686 -49.82 43.31 12.36
C THR A 686 -48.50 43.68 11.68
N ASN A 687 -47.41 43.80 12.46
CA ASN A 687 -46.07 44.08 11.94
C ASN A 687 -45.51 42.91 11.12
N TYR A 688 -45.66 41.66 11.58
CA TYR A 688 -45.15 40.49 10.88
C TYR A 688 -45.86 40.25 9.53
N HIS A 689 -47.18 40.39 9.50
CA HIS A 689 -47.97 40.19 8.27
C HIS A 689 -48.08 41.45 7.41
N ASN A 690 -47.59 42.59 7.91
CA ASN A 690 -47.64 43.90 7.25
C ASN A 690 -49.07 44.33 6.86
N THR A 691 -50.06 43.92 7.66
CA THR A 691 -51.51 44.14 7.46
C THR A 691 -52.22 44.18 8.82
N GLN A 692 -53.27 44.98 8.97
CA GLN A 692 -53.93 45.18 10.28
C GLN A 692 -54.60 43.89 10.80
N VAL A 693 -54.09 43.34 11.90
CA VAL A 693 -54.63 42.15 12.58
C VAL A 693 -55.38 42.57 13.84
N ARG A 694 -56.63 42.10 13.99
CA ARG A 694 -57.42 42.23 15.23
C ARG A 694 -57.76 40.84 15.77
N ILE A 695 -57.49 40.58 17.04
CA ILE A 695 -57.81 39.33 17.70
C ILE A 695 -59.15 39.52 18.40
N ARG A 696 -60.20 38.89 17.87
CA ARG A 696 -61.48 38.79 18.59
C ARG A 696 -61.42 37.59 19.50
N PHE A 697 -61.59 37.82 20.81
CA PHE A 697 -61.86 36.76 21.79
C PHE A 697 -63.30 36.27 21.68
#